data_AF-A0A9W3GMV5-F1
#
_entry.id   AF-A0A9W3GMV5-F1
#
_cell.length_a   1.000
_cell.length_b   1.000
_cell.length_c   1.000
_cell.angle_alpha   90.00
_cell.angle_beta   90.00
_cell.angle_gamma   90.00
#
_symmetry.space_group_name_H-M   'P 1'
#
loop_
_entity.id
_entity.type
_entity.pdbx_description
1 polymer ?
#
loop_
_entity_poly.entity_id
_entity_poly.type
_entity_poly.pdbx_seq_one_letter_code
_entity_poly.pdbx_strand_id
1 'polypeptide(L)'
;MRESLAKGCSCPRKRTLGVLKTLLPILDWLPKYRIKEWLLSDIISGVSTGLVGTLQGLAYALLAAVPVGYGLYSAFFPILTYFIFGTSRHISVGPFPVVSLMVGSVVLSMAPDEHFLITSSNGTALNTTVIDSVARDTTRVLIASTLTLLVGIIQLIFGGLQIGFIVRYLADPLVGGFTTAAAFQVLVSQLKIVLNVSTKNYNGILSIIYTLIEIFQNIGNTNLADFIAGLLTIIICMAVKEVNDRFKHKIPVPIPIEVIVTIIATGISYGVNLEKKFNAGIVKSIPRGFLPPVLPPVSLFSEMLTASFSIAVVAYAIAVSVGKVYAIKYDYTIDGNQEFIAFGISNIFSGFFSCFVATTALSRTAVQESTGGKTQVAGIISAGIVMIAIVALGKLLEPLQKSVLAAVVIANLKGMFMQVCDVPRLWRQNKTDAVIWVFTCIASIILGLDLGLLAGLIFGFLTVVLRVQFPSWNSLGSIPSTDIYKSTKNYKNIEEPEGVKILRFSSPIFYGNVDGLKKCIKSTVGFDAIRVYNKRLKALRKIQKLIKKGQLRATKNGIISDAGTSNNAFEPDEDIEDPEELGIPTKEIEIQVDWNSELPVKVNVPKVPIHSLVLDCGAVSFLDVVGVRSLQVIVKEFQRIDVNVYFASLQDHVIEKLEKCGFFNDNIRKDIFFLTVHDAVLHLQSQVKSQEVQDSILETITLIQDCKDPLELMEAELIEEELDVQDEAMRRLAS
;
A
#
# COMPACT_ATOMS: atom_id res chain seq x y z
N MET A 1 -25.64 -43.62 0.54
CA MET A 1 -25.46 -42.25 -0.01
C MET A 1 -26.26 -41.17 0.74
N ARG A 2 -27.59 -41.31 0.95
CA ARG A 2 -28.40 -40.33 1.71
C ARG A 2 -27.91 -40.10 3.16
N GLU A 3 -27.49 -41.15 3.86
CA GLU A 3 -26.93 -41.00 5.22
C GLU A 3 -25.52 -40.41 5.27
N SER A 4 -24.74 -40.56 4.18
CA SER A 4 -23.40 -39.95 4.06
C SER A 4 -23.50 -38.46 3.77
N LEU A 5 -24.55 -38.01 3.09
CA LEU A 5 -24.85 -36.59 2.87
C LEU A 5 -25.48 -35.95 4.11
N ALA A 6 -26.30 -36.68 4.88
CA ALA A 6 -26.88 -36.19 6.12
C ALA A 6 -25.83 -35.98 7.24
N LYS A 7 -24.77 -36.81 7.29
CA LYS A 7 -23.66 -36.64 8.24
C LYS A 7 -22.67 -35.53 7.86
N GLY A 8 -22.68 -35.07 6.60
CA GLY A 8 -21.84 -33.95 6.12
C GLY A 8 -22.42 -32.54 6.38
N CYS A 9 -23.70 -32.44 6.76
CA CYS A 9 -24.41 -31.16 6.91
C CYS A 9 -24.93 -30.89 8.33
N SER A 10 -24.37 -31.53 9.37
CA SER A 10 -24.62 -31.13 10.76
C SER A 10 -23.58 -30.10 11.19
N CYS A 11 -23.75 -28.84 10.77
CA CYS A 11 -23.01 -27.76 11.42
C CYS A 11 -23.52 -27.65 12.87
N PRO A 12 -22.65 -27.70 13.90
CA PRO A 12 -23.09 -27.55 15.27
C PRO A 12 -23.78 -26.20 15.41
N ARG A 13 -24.95 -26.18 16.09
CA ARG A 13 -25.80 -24.98 16.28
C ARG A 13 -25.03 -23.75 16.79
N LYS A 14 -23.90 -23.97 17.49
CA LYS A 14 -22.97 -22.91 17.93
C LYS A 14 -22.19 -22.26 16.78
N ARG A 15 -21.79 -23.03 15.76
CA ARG A 15 -21.08 -22.54 14.57
C ARG A 15 -22.02 -21.78 13.64
N THR A 16 -23.26 -22.26 13.46
CA THR A 16 -24.27 -21.51 12.68
C THR A 16 -24.67 -20.21 13.37
N LEU A 17 -24.82 -20.21 14.71
CA LEU A 17 -25.04 -18.99 15.48
C LEU A 17 -23.84 -18.04 15.41
N GLY A 18 -22.60 -18.57 15.40
CA GLY A 18 -21.39 -17.77 15.20
C GLY A 18 -21.36 -17.09 13.83
N VAL A 19 -21.64 -17.84 12.76
CA VAL A 19 -21.70 -17.31 11.38
C VAL A 19 -22.82 -16.28 11.23
N LEU A 20 -23.97 -16.51 11.86
CA LEU A 20 -25.09 -15.56 11.85
C LEU A 20 -24.75 -14.27 12.59
N LYS A 21 -23.99 -14.35 13.69
CA LYS A 21 -23.51 -13.17 14.43
C LYS A 21 -22.46 -12.36 13.66
N THR A 22 -21.61 -13.01 12.86
CA THR A 22 -20.70 -12.29 11.96
C THR A 22 -21.44 -11.62 10.81
N LEU A 23 -22.48 -12.27 10.25
CA LEU A 23 -23.25 -11.70 9.13
C LEU A 23 -24.24 -10.60 9.57
N LEU A 24 -24.78 -10.69 10.80
CA LEU A 24 -25.72 -9.74 11.39
C LEU A 24 -25.14 -9.17 12.70
N PRO A 25 -24.25 -8.16 12.63
CA PRO A 25 -23.65 -7.54 13.81
C PRO A 25 -24.67 -6.97 14.81
N ILE A 26 -25.87 -6.60 14.34
CA ILE A 26 -26.99 -6.15 15.19
C ILE A 26 -27.30 -7.11 16.34
N LEU A 27 -27.15 -8.42 16.12
CA LEU A 27 -27.43 -9.44 17.12
C LEU A 27 -26.40 -9.47 18.25
N ASP A 28 -25.21 -8.87 18.07
CA ASP A 28 -24.19 -8.80 19.10
C ASP A 28 -24.25 -7.51 19.93
N TRP A 29 -24.48 -6.36 19.29
CA TRP A 29 -24.45 -5.07 19.98
C TRP A 29 -25.81 -4.66 20.57
N LEU A 30 -26.94 -4.99 19.91
CA LEU A 30 -28.28 -4.56 20.37
C LEU A 30 -28.64 -5.11 21.77
N PRO A 31 -28.34 -6.39 22.12
CA PRO A 31 -28.59 -6.90 23.47
C PRO A 31 -27.69 -6.27 24.55
N LYS A 32 -26.53 -5.73 24.16
CA LYS A 32 -25.56 -5.07 25.06
C LYS A 32 -25.86 -3.57 25.22
N TYR A 33 -26.95 -3.07 24.65
CA TYR A 33 -27.28 -1.65 24.65
C TYR A 33 -27.74 -1.14 26.02
N ARG A 34 -27.03 -0.15 26.56
CA ARG A 34 -27.35 0.47 27.85
C ARG A 34 -28.34 1.62 27.67
N ILE A 35 -29.63 1.29 27.71
CA ILE A 35 -30.73 2.23 27.44
C ILE A 35 -30.63 3.52 28.28
N LYS A 36 -30.36 3.41 29.59
CA LYS A 36 -30.34 4.59 30.48
C LYS A 36 -29.18 5.55 30.21
N GLU A 37 -28.05 5.06 29.72
CA GLU A 37 -26.83 5.85 29.53
C GLU A 37 -26.71 6.38 28.11
N TRP A 38 -27.02 5.57 27.10
CA TRP A 38 -26.69 5.87 25.70
C TRP A 38 -27.85 6.49 24.92
N LEU A 39 -29.10 6.25 25.32
CA LEU A 39 -30.27 6.66 24.55
C LEU A 39 -30.38 8.18 24.39
N LEU A 40 -30.16 8.95 25.46
CA LEU A 40 -30.23 10.41 25.40
C LEU A 40 -29.18 10.96 24.41
N SER A 41 -27.96 10.42 24.49
CA SER A 41 -26.85 10.84 23.64
C SER A 41 -27.09 10.46 22.18
N ASP A 42 -27.60 9.26 21.92
CA ASP A 42 -27.96 8.80 20.58
C ASP A 42 -29.15 9.58 19.99
N ILE A 43 -30.10 10.04 20.82
CA ILE A 43 -31.21 10.91 20.38
C ILE A 43 -30.68 12.28 19.94
N ILE A 44 -29.92 12.96 20.80
CA ILE A 44 -29.36 14.28 20.49
C ILE A 44 -28.52 14.19 19.22
N SER A 45 -27.65 13.18 19.17
CA SER A 45 -26.77 12.91 18.05
C SER A 45 -27.52 12.58 16.76
N GLY A 46 -28.56 11.74 16.83
CA GLY A 46 -29.38 11.37 15.69
C GLY A 46 -30.19 12.54 15.14
N VAL A 47 -30.74 13.40 16.01
CA VAL A 47 -31.47 14.60 15.59
C VAL A 47 -30.53 15.58 14.89
N SER A 48 -29.38 15.91 15.49
CA SER A 48 -28.38 16.79 14.87
C SER A 48 -27.88 16.24 13.53
N THR A 49 -27.58 14.95 13.48
CA THR A 49 -27.09 14.27 12.26
C THR A 49 -28.15 14.21 11.17
N GLY A 50 -29.42 13.98 11.52
CA GLY A 50 -30.53 13.94 10.58
C GLY A 50 -30.88 15.31 9.97
N LEU A 51 -30.78 16.38 10.77
CA LEU A 51 -30.96 17.75 10.27
C LEU A 51 -29.88 18.12 9.25
N VAL A 52 -28.61 17.84 9.58
CA VAL A 52 -27.49 18.04 8.65
C VAL A 52 -27.62 17.14 7.41
N GLY A 53 -28.02 15.89 7.60
CA GLY A 53 -28.20 14.92 6.50
C GLY A 53 -29.30 15.26 5.53
N THR A 54 -30.38 15.89 5.99
CA THR A 54 -31.46 16.37 5.12
C THR A 54 -30.91 17.38 4.10
N LEU A 55 -30.14 18.36 4.56
CA LEU A 55 -29.64 19.45 3.70
C LEU A 55 -28.50 19.00 2.80
N GLN A 56 -27.57 18.21 3.34
CA GLN A 56 -26.49 17.65 2.56
C GLN A 56 -27.01 16.68 1.50
N GLY A 57 -28.04 15.88 1.81
CA GLY A 57 -28.71 15.02 0.83
C GLY A 57 -29.23 15.81 -0.36
N LEU A 58 -29.99 16.89 -0.11
CA LEU A 58 -30.49 17.79 -1.15
C LEU A 58 -29.35 18.37 -2.00
N ALA A 59 -28.30 18.85 -1.37
CA ALA A 59 -27.18 19.46 -2.10
C ALA A 59 -26.38 18.44 -2.93
N TYR A 60 -26.23 17.21 -2.45
CA TYR A 60 -25.49 16.16 -3.17
C TYR A 60 -26.28 15.56 -4.33
N ALA A 61 -27.61 15.61 -4.32
CA ALA A 61 -28.41 15.30 -5.50
C ALA A 61 -28.09 16.22 -6.68
N LEU A 62 -27.80 17.51 -6.42
CA LEU A 62 -27.36 18.45 -7.45
C LEU A 62 -26.01 18.05 -8.06
N LEU A 63 -25.08 17.48 -7.26
CA LEU A 63 -23.80 16.94 -7.76
C LEU A 63 -23.98 15.70 -8.62
N ALA A 64 -24.92 14.83 -8.24
CA ALA A 64 -25.28 13.65 -9.01
C ALA A 64 -26.13 13.95 -10.26
N ALA A 65 -26.36 15.23 -10.56
CA ALA A 65 -27.18 15.71 -11.67
C ALA A 65 -28.63 15.15 -11.67
N VAL A 66 -29.15 14.77 -10.51
CA VAL A 66 -30.53 14.28 -10.32
C VAL A 66 -31.38 15.33 -9.58
N PRO A 67 -32.72 15.24 -9.67
CA PRO A 67 -33.60 16.12 -8.92
C PRO A 67 -33.35 16.04 -7.41
N VAL A 68 -33.46 17.20 -6.75
CA VAL A 68 -33.00 17.43 -5.38
C VAL A 68 -33.63 16.46 -4.37
N GLY A 69 -34.92 16.11 -4.57
CA GLY A 69 -35.65 15.20 -3.68
C GLY A 69 -35.05 13.80 -3.55
N TYR A 70 -34.42 13.27 -4.59
CA TYR A 70 -33.78 11.94 -4.54
C TYR A 70 -32.58 11.89 -3.60
N GLY A 71 -32.01 13.06 -3.26
CA GLY A 71 -31.00 13.18 -2.21
C GLY A 71 -31.50 12.79 -0.83
N LEU A 72 -32.77 13.06 -0.53
CA LEU A 72 -33.39 12.65 0.73
C LEU A 72 -33.59 11.13 0.79
N TYR A 73 -33.89 10.51 -0.34
CA TYR A 73 -34.05 9.06 -0.43
C TYR A 73 -32.71 8.35 -0.20
N SER A 74 -31.65 8.82 -0.86
CA SER A 74 -30.27 8.34 -0.62
C SER A 74 -29.77 8.60 0.80
N ALA A 75 -30.34 9.56 1.52
CA ALA A 75 -30.02 9.80 2.94
C ALA A 75 -30.84 8.91 3.90
N PHE A 76 -31.94 8.30 3.44
CA PHE A 76 -32.86 7.52 4.25
C PHE A 76 -32.65 6.00 4.13
N PHE A 77 -32.81 5.44 2.92
CA PHE A 77 -32.84 3.99 2.70
C PHE A 77 -31.53 3.26 3.04
N PRO A 78 -30.34 3.79 2.70
CA PRO A 78 -29.06 3.16 3.06
C PRO A 78 -28.86 2.96 4.57
N ILE A 79 -29.36 3.88 5.39
CA ILE A 79 -29.15 3.83 6.84
C ILE A 79 -29.92 2.66 7.46
N LEU A 80 -31.13 2.37 6.95
CA LEU A 80 -31.98 1.28 7.47
C LEU A 80 -31.31 -0.09 7.34
N THR A 81 -30.65 -0.32 6.21
CA THR A 81 -29.92 -1.56 5.94
C THR A 81 -28.59 -1.59 6.68
N TYR A 82 -27.85 -0.47 6.69
CA TYR A 82 -26.58 -0.40 7.43
C TYR A 82 -26.76 -0.62 8.94
N PHE A 83 -27.88 -0.20 9.52
CA PHE A 83 -28.20 -0.47 10.93
C PHE A 83 -28.18 -1.97 11.29
N ILE A 84 -28.54 -2.83 10.33
CA ILE A 84 -28.64 -4.28 10.51
C ILE A 84 -27.29 -4.96 10.26
N PHE A 85 -26.61 -4.58 9.18
CA PHE A 85 -25.43 -5.29 8.66
C PHE A 85 -24.09 -4.63 9.00
N GLY A 86 -24.08 -3.35 9.38
CA GLY A 86 -22.88 -2.56 9.62
C GLY A 86 -22.15 -2.94 10.91
N THR A 87 -20.83 -2.87 10.90
CA THR A 87 -19.97 -3.15 12.06
C THR A 87 -19.59 -1.90 12.82
N SER A 88 -19.50 -0.75 12.14
CA SER A 88 -19.16 0.51 12.80
C SER A 88 -20.31 1.05 13.64
N ARG A 89 -19.98 1.60 14.81
CA ARG A 89 -20.96 2.20 15.73
C ARG A 89 -21.29 3.67 15.45
N HIS A 90 -20.37 4.38 14.78
CA HIS A 90 -20.43 5.84 14.67
C HIS A 90 -20.64 6.35 13.24
N ILE A 91 -20.37 5.51 12.23
CA ILE A 91 -20.54 5.88 10.82
C ILE A 91 -21.99 6.29 10.54
N SER A 92 -22.16 7.45 9.89
CA SER A 92 -23.42 7.87 9.29
C SER A 92 -23.40 7.61 7.79
N VAL A 93 -24.26 6.68 7.33
CA VAL A 93 -24.37 6.30 5.92
C VAL A 93 -25.29 7.25 5.15
N GLY A 94 -25.01 7.45 3.86
CA GLY A 94 -25.85 8.17 2.90
C GLY A 94 -25.01 8.83 1.81
N PRO A 95 -25.48 9.92 1.19
CA PRO A 95 -24.79 10.51 0.06
C PRO A 95 -23.50 11.22 0.51
N PHE A 96 -22.49 11.19 -0.34
CA PHE A 96 -21.18 11.81 -0.13
C PHE A 96 -20.76 12.62 -1.37
N PRO A 97 -20.13 13.82 -1.24
CA PRO A 97 -19.90 14.71 -2.38
C PRO A 97 -19.11 14.06 -3.52
N VAL A 98 -18.04 13.32 -3.18
CA VAL A 98 -17.14 12.72 -4.17
C VAL A 98 -17.85 11.64 -4.98
N VAL A 99 -18.53 10.73 -4.29
CA VAL A 99 -19.29 9.66 -4.93
C VAL A 99 -20.46 10.23 -5.74
N SER A 100 -21.11 11.28 -5.25
CA SER A 100 -22.20 11.96 -5.97
C SER A 100 -21.70 12.60 -7.25
N LEU A 101 -20.52 13.23 -7.24
CA LEU A 101 -19.89 13.79 -8.44
C LEU A 101 -19.52 12.68 -9.45
N MET A 102 -19.01 11.53 -8.98
CA MET A 102 -18.73 10.37 -9.84
C MET A 102 -20.00 9.75 -10.45
N VAL A 103 -21.11 9.72 -9.70
CA VAL A 103 -22.42 9.33 -10.26
C VAL A 103 -22.86 10.37 -11.29
N GLY A 104 -22.72 11.66 -10.98
CA GLY A 104 -23.10 12.76 -11.85
C GLY A 104 -22.36 12.76 -13.19
N SER A 105 -21.06 12.45 -13.20
CA SER A 105 -20.30 12.37 -14.46
C SER A 105 -20.83 11.27 -15.39
N VAL A 106 -21.18 10.10 -14.85
CA VAL A 106 -21.79 9.01 -15.62
C VAL A 106 -23.18 9.41 -16.13
N VAL A 107 -24.01 9.98 -15.25
CA VAL A 107 -25.36 10.45 -15.59
C VAL A 107 -25.32 11.49 -16.71
N LEU A 108 -24.43 12.48 -16.61
CA LEU A 108 -24.27 13.53 -17.62
C LEU A 108 -23.68 13.00 -18.93
N SER A 109 -22.84 11.95 -18.87
CA SER A 109 -22.29 11.31 -20.07
C SER A 109 -23.31 10.48 -20.84
N MET A 110 -24.22 9.80 -20.13
CA MET A 110 -25.22 8.92 -20.75
C MET A 110 -26.52 9.65 -21.12
N ALA A 111 -26.87 10.71 -20.37
CA ALA A 111 -28.05 11.54 -20.61
C ALA A 111 -27.66 13.04 -20.70
N PRO A 112 -26.95 13.43 -21.78
CA PRO A 112 -26.61 14.82 -22.03
C PRO A 112 -27.87 15.66 -22.29
N ASP A 113 -27.82 16.96 -21.99
CA ASP A 113 -28.96 17.86 -22.15
C ASP A 113 -29.44 17.95 -23.62
N GLU A 114 -28.54 17.69 -24.58
CA GLU A 114 -28.81 17.74 -26.03
C GLU A 114 -29.83 16.67 -26.50
N HIS A 115 -29.92 15.53 -25.81
CA HIS A 115 -30.85 14.45 -26.18
C HIS A 115 -32.32 14.77 -25.86
N PHE A 116 -32.59 15.82 -25.08
CA PHE A 116 -33.92 16.17 -24.59
C PHE A 116 -34.42 17.51 -25.13
N LEU A 117 -33.88 17.94 -26.28
CA LEU A 117 -34.31 19.16 -26.96
C LEU A 117 -35.64 18.92 -27.67
N ILE A 118 -36.69 19.62 -27.25
CA ILE A 118 -37.96 19.69 -27.98
C ILE A 118 -37.96 20.97 -28.83
N THR A 119 -38.23 20.80 -30.12
CA THR A 119 -38.49 21.92 -31.03
C THR A 119 -39.98 22.25 -30.97
N SER A 120 -40.36 23.24 -30.17
CA SER A 120 -41.73 23.75 -30.16
C SER A 120 -41.95 24.69 -31.34
N SER A 121 -42.58 24.19 -32.41
CA SER A 121 -43.03 25.00 -33.54
C SER A 121 -44.40 25.61 -33.26
N ASN A 122 -44.45 26.71 -32.50
CA ASN A 122 -45.64 27.58 -32.53
C ASN A 122 -45.58 28.43 -33.79
N GLY A 123 -46.62 28.37 -34.62
CA GLY A 123 -46.71 28.89 -36.00
C GLY A 123 -46.53 30.40 -36.22
N THR A 124 -45.91 31.13 -35.30
CA THR A 124 -45.53 32.53 -35.45
C THR A 124 -44.16 32.76 -34.81
N ALA A 125 -43.12 32.67 -35.64
CA ALA A 125 -41.78 33.26 -35.47
C ALA A 125 -41.14 33.26 -34.06
N LEU A 126 -40.54 32.12 -33.66
CA LEU A 126 -39.15 31.96 -33.21
C LEU A 126 -39.00 30.48 -32.78
N ASN A 127 -38.14 29.69 -33.45
CA ASN A 127 -37.85 28.33 -33.01
C ASN A 127 -37.15 28.38 -31.66
N THR A 128 -37.91 28.24 -30.57
CA THR A 128 -37.37 28.14 -29.22
C THR A 128 -37.06 26.68 -28.95
N THR A 129 -35.78 26.37 -28.73
CA THR A 129 -35.33 25.06 -28.26
C THR A 129 -35.59 24.97 -26.77
N VAL A 130 -36.64 24.24 -26.38
CA VAL A 130 -36.99 24.03 -24.97
C VAL A 130 -36.54 22.64 -24.55
N ILE A 131 -35.82 22.54 -23.44
CA ILE A 131 -35.38 21.26 -22.88
C ILE A 131 -36.56 20.62 -22.13
N ASP A 132 -36.88 19.37 -22.45
CA ASP A 132 -37.82 18.58 -21.65
C ASP A 132 -37.17 18.19 -20.31
N SER A 133 -37.38 19.06 -19.32
CA SER A 133 -36.87 18.83 -17.97
C SER A 133 -37.41 17.56 -17.32
N VAL A 134 -38.63 17.11 -17.64
CA VAL A 134 -39.27 15.97 -16.97
C VAL A 134 -38.75 14.65 -17.52
N ALA A 135 -38.68 14.51 -18.85
CA ALA A 135 -38.12 13.32 -19.49
C ALA A 135 -36.62 13.15 -19.19
N ARG A 136 -35.88 14.27 -19.15
CA ARG A 136 -34.47 14.27 -18.78
C ARG A 136 -34.27 13.80 -17.34
N ASP A 137 -35.00 14.40 -16.41
CA ASP A 137 -34.81 14.14 -14.97
C ASP A 137 -35.22 12.70 -14.60
N THR A 138 -36.28 12.16 -15.22
CA THR A 138 -36.67 10.75 -15.05
C THR A 138 -35.62 9.78 -15.58
N THR A 139 -35.05 10.05 -16.75
CA THR A 139 -33.97 9.23 -17.33
C THR A 139 -32.71 9.27 -16.47
N ARG A 140 -32.33 10.45 -15.95
CA ARG A 140 -31.16 10.61 -15.07
C ARG A 140 -31.29 9.84 -13.76
N VAL A 141 -32.48 9.85 -13.16
CA VAL A 141 -32.79 9.06 -11.96
C VAL A 141 -32.69 7.57 -12.25
N LEU A 142 -33.19 7.12 -13.40
CA LEU A 142 -33.10 5.72 -13.82
C LEU A 142 -31.63 5.27 -13.98
N ILE A 143 -30.80 6.09 -14.62
CA ILE A 143 -29.37 5.81 -14.78
C ILE A 143 -28.68 5.77 -13.41
N ALA A 144 -28.92 6.75 -12.54
CA ALA A 144 -28.31 6.81 -11.20
C ALA A 144 -28.69 5.62 -10.32
N SER A 145 -29.95 5.19 -10.37
CA SER A 145 -30.44 4.01 -9.61
C SER A 145 -29.91 2.70 -10.16
N THR A 146 -29.80 2.57 -11.48
CA THR A 146 -29.16 1.42 -12.15
C THR A 146 -27.68 1.30 -11.79
N LEU A 147 -26.96 2.42 -11.80
CA LEU A 147 -25.57 2.48 -11.37
C LEU A 147 -25.43 2.05 -9.91
N THR A 148 -26.35 2.47 -9.06
CA THR A 148 -26.33 2.19 -7.62
C THR A 148 -26.57 0.71 -7.33
N LEU A 149 -27.50 0.09 -8.05
CA LEU A 149 -27.71 -1.34 -8.00
C LEU A 149 -26.44 -2.10 -8.42
N LEU A 150 -25.81 -1.72 -9.54
CA LEU A 150 -24.60 -2.37 -10.04
C LEU A 150 -23.41 -2.21 -9.08
N VAL A 151 -23.21 -1.02 -8.52
CA VAL A 151 -22.19 -0.75 -7.49
C VAL A 151 -22.43 -1.66 -6.27
N GLY A 152 -23.68 -1.80 -5.83
CA GLY A 152 -24.02 -2.67 -4.70
C GLY A 152 -23.76 -4.15 -4.98
N ILE A 153 -24.05 -4.63 -6.21
CA ILE A 153 -23.74 -6.00 -6.64
C ILE A 153 -22.22 -6.24 -6.61
N ILE A 154 -21.41 -5.32 -7.15
CA ILE A 154 -19.95 -5.42 -7.15
C ILE A 154 -19.40 -5.46 -5.71
N GLN A 155 -19.89 -4.58 -4.83
CA GLN A 155 -19.49 -4.56 -3.42
C GLN A 155 -19.88 -5.86 -2.69
N LEU A 156 -21.06 -6.41 -2.97
CA LEU A 156 -21.49 -7.69 -2.42
C LEU A 156 -20.62 -8.85 -2.90
N ILE A 157 -20.22 -8.86 -4.19
CA ILE A 157 -19.29 -9.85 -4.75
C ILE A 157 -17.93 -9.74 -4.05
N PHE A 158 -17.39 -8.54 -3.83
CA PHE A 158 -16.13 -8.35 -3.11
C PHE A 158 -16.20 -8.80 -1.65
N GLY A 159 -17.32 -8.56 -0.98
CA GLY A 159 -17.59 -9.08 0.36
C GLY A 159 -17.63 -10.61 0.40
N GLY A 160 -18.33 -11.23 -0.57
CA GLY A 160 -18.43 -12.68 -0.71
C GLY A 160 -17.11 -13.37 -1.04
N LEU A 161 -16.28 -12.75 -1.89
CA LEU A 161 -14.92 -13.22 -2.21
C LEU A 161 -13.89 -12.88 -1.12
N GLN A 162 -14.29 -12.21 -0.04
CA GLN A 162 -13.43 -11.78 1.06
C GLN A 162 -12.23 -10.93 0.61
N ILE A 163 -12.45 -10.07 -0.38
CA ILE A 163 -11.44 -9.19 -0.99
C ILE A 163 -11.10 -7.98 -0.07
N GLY A 164 -11.63 -7.94 1.15
CA GLY A 164 -11.32 -6.92 2.16
C GLY A 164 -9.83 -6.74 2.51
N PHE A 165 -8.94 -7.62 2.04
CA PHE A 165 -7.50 -7.43 2.12
C PHE A 165 -7.00 -6.29 1.22
N ILE A 166 -7.64 -6.02 0.06
CA ILE A 166 -7.20 -4.99 -0.92
C ILE A 166 -7.11 -3.61 -0.27
N VAL A 167 -7.95 -3.37 0.72
CA VAL A 167 -8.07 -2.15 1.51
C VAL A 167 -6.80 -1.83 2.30
N ARG A 168 -6.01 -2.85 2.63
CA ARG A 168 -4.70 -2.65 3.28
C ARG A 168 -3.70 -1.97 2.34
N TYR A 169 -3.95 -1.99 1.03
CA TYR A 169 -3.10 -1.34 0.03
C TYR A 169 -3.53 0.09 -0.31
N LEU A 170 -4.72 0.53 0.12
CA LEU A 170 -5.15 1.93 0.05
C LEU A 170 -4.49 2.72 1.20
N ALA A 171 -3.24 3.12 0.98
CA ALA A 171 -2.47 3.86 1.98
C ALA A 171 -3.11 5.23 2.30
N ASP A 172 -3.04 5.67 3.55
CA ASP A 172 -3.58 6.97 3.99
C ASP A 172 -3.11 8.17 3.13
N PRO A 173 -1.83 8.26 2.69
CA PRO A 173 -1.39 9.33 1.80
C PRO A 173 -2.08 9.34 0.43
N LEU A 174 -2.39 8.16 -0.12
CA LEU A 174 -3.10 8.02 -1.38
C LEU A 174 -4.56 8.49 -1.22
N VAL A 175 -5.23 8.06 -0.15
CA VAL A 175 -6.60 8.48 0.15
C VAL A 175 -6.67 9.99 0.37
N GLY A 176 -5.74 10.57 1.14
CA GLY A 176 -5.68 12.02 1.39
C GLY A 176 -5.45 12.85 0.12
N GLY A 177 -4.54 12.40 -0.76
CA GLY A 177 -4.30 13.06 -2.05
C GLY A 177 -5.53 13.00 -2.96
N PHE A 178 -6.19 11.84 -3.02
CA PHE A 178 -7.42 11.63 -3.78
C PHE A 178 -8.59 12.49 -3.24
N THR A 179 -8.83 12.50 -1.93
CA THR A 179 -9.94 13.27 -1.34
C THR A 179 -9.74 14.77 -1.47
N THR A 180 -8.50 15.25 -1.43
CA THR A 180 -8.18 16.66 -1.69
C THR A 180 -8.48 17.05 -3.14
N ALA A 181 -8.06 16.22 -4.11
CA ALA A 181 -8.38 16.43 -5.51
C ALA A 181 -9.89 16.39 -5.77
N ALA A 182 -10.60 15.45 -5.13
CA ALA A 182 -12.03 15.36 -5.22
C ALA A 182 -12.74 16.57 -4.61
N ALA A 183 -12.27 17.08 -3.47
CA ALA A 183 -12.76 18.32 -2.90
C ALA A 183 -12.55 19.52 -3.85
N PHE A 184 -11.41 19.58 -4.54
CA PHE A 184 -11.18 20.60 -5.57
C PHE A 184 -12.17 20.49 -6.73
N GLN A 185 -12.43 19.28 -7.23
CA GLN A 185 -13.42 19.10 -8.31
C GLN A 185 -14.85 19.45 -7.87
N VAL A 186 -15.24 19.05 -6.66
CA VAL A 186 -16.53 19.42 -6.08
C VAL A 186 -16.63 20.93 -5.92
N LEU A 187 -15.58 21.62 -5.48
CA LEU A 187 -15.56 23.08 -5.36
C LEU A 187 -15.87 23.76 -6.70
N VAL A 188 -15.22 23.35 -7.79
CA VAL A 188 -15.47 23.91 -9.14
C VAL A 188 -16.90 23.60 -9.61
N SER A 189 -17.38 22.38 -9.40
CA SER A 189 -18.76 21.98 -9.74
C SER A 189 -19.79 22.82 -8.98
N GLN A 190 -19.55 23.11 -7.71
CA GLN A 190 -20.42 23.95 -6.89
C GLN A 190 -20.33 25.43 -7.25
N LEU A 191 -19.16 25.91 -7.71
CA LEU A 191 -18.97 27.30 -8.13
C LEU A 191 -19.90 27.67 -9.30
N LYS A 192 -20.13 26.75 -10.25
CA LYS A 192 -21.13 26.88 -11.32
C LYS A 192 -22.53 27.17 -10.77
N ILE A 193 -22.93 26.47 -9.70
CA ILE A 193 -24.26 26.60 -9.09
C ILE A 193 -24.37 27.89 -8.26
N VAL A 194 -23.30 28.28 -7.55
CA VAL A 194 -23.26 29.53 -6.77
C VAL A 194 -23.39 30.76 -7.68
N LEU A 195 -22.73 30.75 -8.84
CA LEU A 195 -22.79 31.84 -9.82
C LEU A 195 -24.06 31.77 -10.70
N ASN A 196 -24.78 30.64 -10.71
CA ASN A 196 -25.93 30.38 -11.55
C ASN A 196 -25.65 30.67 -13.05
N VAL A 197 -24.53 30.15 -13.55
CA VAL A 197 -24.08 30.35 -14.93
C VAL A 197 -24.29 29.07 -15.74
N SER A 198 -24.84 29.21 -16.95
CA SER A 198 -24.95 28.11 -17.91
C SER A 198 -23.58 27.78 -18.48
N THR A 199 -23.03 26.63 -18.12
CA THR A 199 -21.80 26.08 -18.72
C THR A 199 -22.11 24.76 -19.41
N LYS A 200 -21.36 24.45 -20.45
CA LYS A 200 -21.36 23.11 -21.04
C LYS A 200 -20.82 22.10 -20.05
N ASN A 201 -21.20 20.84 -20.23
CA ASN A 201 -20.70 19.74 -19.41
C ASN A 201 -19.55 19.09 -20.19
N TYR A 202 -18.32 19.29 -19.72
CA TYR A 202 -17.15 18.64 -20.28
C TYR A 202 -16.89 17.33 -19.56
N ASN A 203 -16.70 16.25 -20.33
CA ASN A 203 -16.30 14.94 -19.82
C ASN A 203 -14.91 14.58 -20.33
N GLY A 204 -14.14 13.85 -19.52
CA GLY A 204 -12.82 13.33 -19.88
C GLY A 204 -11.64 14.08 -19.25
N ILE A 205 -10.46 13.84 -19.80
CA ILE A 205 -9.18 14.38 -19.33
C ILE A 205 -9.20 15.90 -19.45
N LEU A 206 -8.74 16.61 -18.41
CA LEU A 206 -8.74 18.08 -18.30
C LEU A 206 -10.15 18.73 -18.31
N SER A 207 -11.23 17.96 -18.19
CA SER A 207 -12.62 18.47 -18.13
C SER A 207 -12.81 19.59 -17.10
N ILE A 208 -12.16 19.46 -15.94
CA ILE A 208 -12.22 20.45 -14.86
C ILE A 208 -11.61 21.81 -15.26
N ILE A 209 -10.53 21.78 -16.06
CA ILE A 209 -9.84 22.99 -16.51
C ILE A 209 -10.70 23.69 -17.56
N TYR A 210 -11.30 22.96 -18.49
CA TYR A 210 -12.25 23.53 -19.46
C TYR A 210 -13.47 24.14 -18.76
N THR A 211 -14.00 23.46 -17.74
CA THR A 211 -15.11 23.98 -16.93
C THR A 211 -14.72 25.28 -16.21
N LEU A 212 -13.53 25.35 -15.63
CA LEU A 212 -13.03 26.59 -15.00
C LEU A 212 -12.90 27.73 -16.01
N ILE A 213 -12.33 27.47 -17.18
CA ILE A 213 -12.18 28.48 -18.25
C ILE A 213 -13.55 29.03 -18.65
N GLU A 214 -14.54 28.16 -18.87
CA GLU A 214 -15.89 28.59 -19.27
C GLU A 214 -16.62 29.35 -18.16
N ILE A 215 -16.44 28.97 -16.88
CA ILE A 215 -16.96 29.74 -15.73
C ILE A 215 -16.38 31.17 -15.74
N PHE A 216 -15.06 31.32 -15.93
CA PHE A 216 -14.42 32.64 -15.96
C PHE A 216 -14.82 33.47 -17.18
N GLN A 217 -15.06 32.83 -18.34
CA GLN A 217 -15.55 33.53 -19.54
C GLN A 217 -16.98 34.04 -19.36
N ASN A 218 -17.85 33.26 -18.71
CA ASN A 218 -19.26 33.59 -18.54
C ASN A 218 -19.56 34.33 -17.21
N ILE A 219 -18.55 34.79 -16.48
CA ILE A 219 -18.70 35.44 -15.18
C ILE A 219 -19.59 36.70 -15.24
N GLY A 220 -19.62 37.38 -16.39
CA GLY A 220 -20.47 38.56 -16.61
C GLY A 220 -21.97 38.27 -16.61
N ASN A 221 -22.38 37.03 -16.86
CA ASN A 221 -23.79 36.60 -16.92
C ASN A 221 -24.30 36.06 -15.58
N THR A 222 -23.56 36.30 -14.48
CA THR A 222 -23.86 35.80 -13.14
C THR A 222 -25.14 36.43 -12.59
N ASN A 223 -25.99 35.63 -11.96
CA ASN A 223 -27.13 36.15 -11.21
C ASN A 223 -26.67 36.74 -9.87
N LEU A 224 -26.85 38.05 -9.69
CA LEU A 224 -26.38 38.75 -8.49
C LEU A 224 -27.08 38.27 -7.21
N ALA A 225 -28.36 37.91 -7.27
CA ALA A 225 -29.11 37.45 -6.09
C ALA A 225 -28.60 36.09 -5.60
N ASP A 226 -28.30 35.17 -6.52
CA ASP A 226 -27.76 33.85 -6.20
C ASP A 226 -26.31 33.94 -5.71
N PHE A 227 -25.50 34.81 -6.33
CA PHE A 227 -24.11 35.04 -5.92
C PHE A 227 -24.02 35.61 -4.51
N ILE A 228 -24.78 36.66 -4.19
CA ILE A 228 -24.78 37.26 -2.85
C ILE A 228 -25.25 36.25 -1.80
N ALA A 229 -26.34 35.53 -2.08
CA ALA A 229 -26.87 34.52 -1.18
C ALA A 229 -25.84 33.40 -0.91
N GLY A 230 -25.17 32.91 -1.96
CA GLY A 230 -24.12 31.90 -1.85
C GLY A 230 -22.90 32.41 -1.08
N LEU A 231 -22.38 33.60 -1.41
CA LEU A 231 -21.22 34.19 -0.75
C LEU A 231 -21.48 34.43 0.75
N LEU A 232 -22.63 35.01 1.09
CA LEU A 232 -23.02 35.24 2.47
C LEU A 232 -23.16 33.92 3.24
N THR A 233 -23.74 32.90 2.61
CA THR A 233 -23.86 31.55 3.21
C THR A 233 -22.49 30.92 3.49
N ILE A 234 -21.52 31.04 2.56
CA ILE A 234 -20.15 30.55 2.77
C ILE A 234 -19.51 31.26 3.96
N ILE A 235 -19.56 32.60 3.99
CA ILE A 235 -18.94 33.41 5.06
C ILE A 235 -19.55 33.07 6.42
N ILE A 236 -20.88 33.03 6.53
CA ILE A 236 -21.56 32.71 7.79
C ILE A 236 -21.23 31.30 8.25
N CYS A 237 -21.32 30.30 7.36
CA CYS A 237 -21.02 28.92 7.72
C CYS A 237 -19.55 28.74 8.15
N MET A 238 -18.60 29.35 7.46
CA MET A 238 -17.18 29.26 7.81
C MET A 238 -16.88 29.98 9.14
N ALA A 239 -17.41 31.19 9.34
CA ALA A 239 -17.21 31.96 10.55
C ALA A 239 -17.76 31.23 11.78
N VAL A 240 -19.00 30.74 11.71
CA VAL A 240 -19.63 30.04 12.85
C VAL A 240 -18.94 28.71 13.13
N LYS A 241 -18.47 27.96 12.12
CA LYS A 241 -17.67 26.76 12.34
C LYS A 241 -16.37 27.07 13.08
N GLU A 242 -15.66 28.13 12.70
CA GLU A 242 -14.43 28.56 13.38
C GLU A 242 -14.70 29.00 14.83
N VAL A 243 -15.80 29.72 15.07
CA VAL A 243 -16.24 30.08 16.43
C VAL A 243 -16.57 28.82 17.24
N ASN A 244 -17.31 27.87 16.65
CA ASN A 244 -17.67 26.62 17.32
C ASN A 244 -16.43 25.80 17.70
N ASP A 245 -15.42 25.74 16.82
CA ASP A 245 -14.16 25.06 17.09
C ASP A 245 -13.36 25.76 18.21
N ARG A 246 -13.31 27.10 18.20
CA ARG A 246 -12.62 27.92 19.23
C ARG A 246 -13.27 27.84 20.61
N PHE A 247 -14.61 27.78 20.66
CA PHE A 247 -15.39 27.77 21.91
C PHE A 247 -15.95 26.39 22.25
N LYS A 248 -15.38 25.31 21.69
CA LYS A 248 -15.81 23.93 21.91
C LYS A 248 -15.87 23.52 23.39
N HIS A 249 -15.06 24.13 24.25
CA HIS A 249 -15.10 23.89 25.70
C HIS A 249 -16.35 24.48 26.38
N LYS A 250 -16.94 25.55 25.84
CA LYS A 250 -18.13 26.21 26.40
C LYS A 250 -19.43 25.75 25.76
N ILE A 251 -19.39 25.28 24.51
CA ILE A 251 -20.56 24.85 23.75
C ILE A 251 -20.47 23.33 23.51
N PRO A 252 -21.11 22.50 24.35
CA PRO A 252 -20.99 21.05 24.25
C PRO A 252 -21.70 20.43 23.03
N VAL A 253 -22.64 21.15 22.40
CA VAL A 253 -23.38 20.69 21.22
C VAL A 253 -23.07 21.60 20.03
N PRO A 254 -22.54 21.07 18.91
CA PRO A 254 -22.25 21.89 17.73
C PRO A 254 -23.53 22.55 17.20
N ILE A 255 -23.46 23.85 16.95
CA ILE A 255 -24.58 24.60 16.38
C ILE A 255 -24.79 24.13 14.93
N PRO A 256 -26.00 23.66 14.55
CA PRO A 256 -26.29 23.22 13.18
C PRO A 256 -26.50 24.43 12.27
N ILE A 257 -25.44 25.21 12.04
CA ILE A 257 -25.49 26.48 11.29
C ILE A 257 -26.02 26.30 9.86
N GLU A 258 -25.72 25.16 9.25
CA GLU A 258 -26.18 24.80 7.90
C GLU A 258 -27.71 24.83 7.81
N VAL A 259 -28.38 24.38 8.88
CA VAL A 259 -29.84 24.34 8.96
C VAL A 259 -30.42 25.72 9.19
N ILE A 260 -29.84 26.46 10.13
CA ILE A 260 -30.28 27.82 10.47
C ILE A 260 -30.18 28.73 9.25
N VAL A 261 -29.03 28.73 8.56
CA VAL A 261 -28.82 29.57 7.37
C VAL A 261 -29.77 29.16 6.24
N THR A 262 -29.99 27.86 6.04
CA THR A 262 -30.92 27.39 4.99
C THR A 262 -32.36 27.81 5.27
N ILE A 263 -32.83 27.71 6.52
CA ILE A 263 -34.18 28.15 6.91
C ILE A 263 -34.35 29.66 6.69
N ILE A 264 -33.37 30.45 7.13
CA ILE A 264 -33.39 31.92 6.96
C ILE A 264 -33.40 32.27 5.47
N ALA A 265 -32.51 31.67 4.67
CA ALA A 265 -32.44 31.92 3.24
C ALA A 265 -33.73 31.52 2.51
N THR A 266 -34.35 30.42 2.91
CA THR A 266 -35.65 29.97 2.38
C THR A 266 -36.75 30.99 2.69
N GLY A 267 -36.80 31.49 3.92
CA GLY A 267 -37.76 32.53 4.33
C GLY A 267 -37.57 33.84 3.56
N ILE A 268 -36.33 34.28 3.36
CA ILE A 268 -36.00 35.46 2.55
C ILE A 268 -36.41 35.24 1.09
N SER A 269 -36.08 34.08 0.51
CA SER A 269 -36.42 33.76 -0.87
C SER A 269 -37.94 33.77 -1.11
N TYR A 270 -38.71 33.19 -0.17
CA TYR A 270 -40.16 33.20 -0.19
C TYR A 270 -40.75 34.61 -0.03
N GLY A 271 -40.28 35.38 0.96
CA GLY A 271 -40.81 36.72 1.26
C GLY A 271 -40.51 37.76 0.19
N VAL A 272 -39.32 37.71 -0.41
CA VAL A 272 -38.90 38.66 -1.46
C VAL A 272 -39.35 38.21 -2.85
N ASN A 273 -39.66 36.92 -3.02
CA ASN A 273 -39.99 36.26 -4.27
C ASN A 273 -38.85 36.37 -5.30
N LEU A 274 -37.69 35.85 -4.93
CA LEU A 274 -36.44 35.97 -5.69
C LEU A 274 -36.51 35.33 -7.08
N GLU A 275 -37.32 34.28 -7.27
CA GLU A 275 -37.54 33.68 -8.58
C GLU A 275 -38.17 34.69 -9.56
N LYS A 276 -39.28 35.33 -9.18
CA LYS A 276 -39.99 36.24 -10.09
C LYS A 276 -39.25 37.56 -10.33
N LYS A 277 -38.53 38.08 -9.33
CA LYS A 277 -37.87 39.39 -9.41
C LYS A 277 -36.47 39.32 -10.01
N PHE A 278 -35.72 38.28 -9.67
CA PHE A 278 -34.29 38.18 -10.03
C PHE A 278 -33.98 36.94 -10.86
N ASN A 279 -34.97 36.09 -11.22
CA ASN A 279 -34.75 34.82 -11.93
C ASN A 279 -33.75 33.91 -11.19
N ALA A 280 -33.84 33.90 -9.85
CA ALA A 280 -32.97 33.09 -9.01
C ALA A 280 -33.20 31.59 -9.22
N GLY A 281 -32.13 30.79 -9.21
CA GLY A 281 -32.19 29.35 -9.43
C GLY A 281 -32.74 28.59 -8.23
N ILE A 282 -34.06 28.42 -8.13
CA ILE A 282 -34.70 27.69 -7.02
C ILE A 282 -34.89 26.19 -7.29
N VAL A 283 -35.17 25.42 -6.23
CA VAL A 283 -35.39 23.96 -6.27
C VAL A 283 -36.71 23.56 -6.98
N LYS A 284 -37.71 24.46 -6.99
CA LYS A 284 -39.03 24.32 -7.66
C LYS A 284 -39.94 23.23 -7.10
N SER A 285 -39.61 21.95 -7.26
CA SER A 285 -40.50 20.86 -6.85
C SER A 285 -39.74 19.73 -6.17
N ILE A 286 -40.24 19.29 -5.02
CA ILE A 286 -39.74 18.14 -4.28
C ILE A 286 -40.88 17.10 -4.20
N PRO A 287 -40.67 15.85 -4.65
CA PRO A 287 -41.68 14.80 -4.55
C PRO A 287 -42.05 14.58 -3.07
N ARG A 288 -43.35 14.51 -2.79
CA ARG A 288 -43.86 14.26 -1.43
C ARG A 288 -44.17 12.79 -1.25
N GLY A 289 -43.70 12.24 -0.13
CA GLY A 289 -43.90 10.83 0.20
C GLY A 289 -42.93 9.91 -0.55
N PHE A 290 -43.20 8.62 -0.45
CA PHE A 290 -42.37 7.58 -1.05
C PHE A 290 -42.84 7.24 -2.46
N LEU A 291 -41.90 7.17 -3.39
CA LEU A 291 -42.12 6.59 -4.70
C LEU A 291 -42.15 5.05 -4.59
N PRO A 292 -42.98 4.37 -5.40
CA PRO A 292 -42.96 2.91 -5.46
C PRO A 292 -41.59 2.42 -5.95
N PRO A 293 -41.17 1.21 -5.54
CA PRO A 293 -39.90 0.66 -6.00
C PRO A 293 -39.94 0.42 -7.51
N VAL A 294 -38.89 0.83 -8.21
CA VAL A 294 -38.72 0.68 -9.66
C VAL A 294 -37.59 -0.31 -9.92
N LEU A 295 -37.79 -1.24 -10.86
CA LEU A 295 -36.76 -2.19 -11.27
C LEU A 295 -35.78 -1.49 -12.23
N PRO A 296 -34.49 -1.34 -11.89
CA PRO A 296 -33.52 -0.72 -12.80
C PRO A 296 -33.21 -1.63 -14.00
N PRO A 297 -33.14 -1.11 -15.23
CA PRO A 297 -32.91 -1.90 -16.43
C PRO A 297 -31.50 -2.50 -16.47
N VAL A 298 -31.43 -3.82 -16.57
CA VAL A 298 -30.16 -4.58 -16.63
C VAL A 298 -29.40 -4.33 -17.95
N SER A 299 -30.08 -3.85 -18.99
CA SER A 299 -29.46 -3.57 -20.30
C SER A 299 -28.33 -2.54 -20.25
N LEU A 300 -28.36 -1.61 -19.28
CA LEU A 300 -27.34 -0.57 -19.13
C LEU A 300 -26.08 -1.06 -18.38
N PHE A 301 -26.07 -2.28 -17.84
CA PHE A 301 -24.97 -2.75 -16.99
C PHE A 301 -23.63 -2.82 -17.73
N SER A 302 -23.63 -3.22 -19.01
CA SER A 302 -22.40 -3.34 -19.80
C SER A 302 -21.70 -2.00 -20.00
N GLU A 303 -22.45 -0.92 -20.17
CA GLU A 303 -21.91 0.42 -20.41
C GLU A 303 -21.36 1.06 -19.13
N MET A 304 -21.90 0.68 -17.97
CA MET A 304 -21.59 1.29 -16.67
C MET A 304 -20.58 0.48 -15.84
N LEU A 305 -20.07 -0.63 -16.37
CA LEU A 305 -19.25 -1.59 -15.60
C LEU A 305 -17.94 -0.96 -15.08
N THR A 306 -17.23 -0.23 -15.92
CA THR A 306 -15.95 0.40 -15.54
C THR A 306 -16.15 1.48 -14.47
N ALA A 307 -17.16 2.34 -14.65
CA ALA A 307 -17.46 3.41 -13.69
C ALA A 307 -17.98 2.85 -12.36
N SER A 308 -18.87 1.85 -12.39
CA SER A 308 -19.40 1.20 -11.19
C SER A 308 -18.31 0.48 -10.40
N PHE A 309 -17.34 -0.16 -11.05
CA PHE A 309 -16.19 -0.75 -10.38
C PHE A 309 -15.38 0.31 -9.61
N SER A 310 -15.05 1.42 -10.26
CA SER A 310 -14.30 2.52 -9.63
C SER A 310 -15.06 3.12 -8.45
N ILE A 311 -16.35 3.43 -8.63
CA ILE A 311 -17.21 3.97 -7.57
C ILE A 311 -17.33 2.98 -6.41
N ALA A 312 -17.47 1.67 -6.68
CA ALA A 312 -17.56 0.64 -5.65
C ALA A 312 -16.33 0.62 -4.73
N VAL A 313 -15.13 0.66 -5.32
CA VAL A 313 -13.85 0.69 -4.59
C VAL A 313 -13.70 2.00 -3.82
N VAL A 314 -13.96 3.15 -4.44
CA VAL A 314 -13.87 4.48 -3.80
C VAL A 314 -14.83 4.60 -2.62
N ALA A 315 -16.11 4.29 -2.86
CA ALA A 315 -17.17 4.42 -1.87
C ALA A 315 -16.84 3.56 -0.64
N TYR A 316 -16.42 2.32 -0.85
CA TYR A 316 -16.04 1.44 0.24
C TYR A 316 -14.74 1.89 0.93
N ALA A 317 -13.71 2.32 0.19
CA ALA A 317 -12.44 2.76 0.75
C ALA A 317 -12.62 3.92 1.73
N ILE A 318 -13.41 4.93 1.34
CA ILE A 318 -13.76 6.07 2.19
C ILE A 318 -14.49 5.58 3.45
N ALA A 319 -15.46 4.68 3.28
CA ALA A 319 -16.24 4.17 4.41
C ALA A 319 -15.38 3.47 5.46
N VAL A 320 -14.49 2.57 5.03
CA VAL A 320 -13.62 1.83 5.95
C VAL A 320 -12.53 2.70 6.54
N SER A 321 -11.97 3.66 5.79
CA SER A 321 -11.00 4.61 6.34
C SER A 321 -11.62 5.45 7.46
N VAL A 322 -12.82 6.00 7.25
CA VAL A 322 -13.54 6.74 8.30
C VAL A 322 -13.88 5.83 9.47
N GLY A 323 -14.38 4.62 9.19
CA GLY A 323 -14.68 3.63 10.21
C GLY A 323 -13.49 3.33 11.10
N LYS A 324 -12.34 2.98 10.51
CA LYS A 324 -11.10 2.62 11.23
C LYS A 324 -10.63 3.72 12.15
N VAL A 325 -10.70 4.99 11.73
CA VAL A 325 -10.34 6.14 12.58
C VAL A 325 -11.16 6.16 13.86
N TYR A 326 -12.47 5.97 13.77
CA TYR A 326 -13.34 5.92 14.95
C TYR A 326 -13.25 4.61 15.74
N ALA A 327 -12.94 3.50 15.07
CA ALA A 327 -12.66 2.21 15.70
C ALA A 327 -11.43 2.30 16.62
N ILE A 328 -10.35 2.90 16.14
CA ILE A 328 -9.14 3.16 16.92
C ILE A 328 -9.43 4.15 18.06
N LYS A 329 -10.20 5.21 17.79
CA LYS A 329 -10.53 6.23 18.81
C LYS A 329 -11.35 5.68 19.99
N TYR A 330 -12.25 4.72 19.73
CA TYR A 330 -13.18 4.16 20.73
C TYR A 330 -12.93 2.68 21.04
N ASP A 331 -11.75 2.17 20.69
CA ASP A 331 -11.28 0.82 21.00
C ASP A 331 -12.29 -0.30 20.62
N TYR A 332 -12.75 -0.27 19.36
CA TYR A 332 -13.53 -1.36 18.77
C TYR A 332 -12.98 -1.74 17.40
N THR A 333 -13.26 -2.96 16.96
CA THR A 333 -12.77 -3.48 15.67
C THR A 333 -13.81 -3.34 14.57
N ILE A 334 -13.35 -3.07 13.36
CA ILE A 334 -14.17 -3.06 12.13
C ILE A 334 -13.69 -4.17 11.22
N ASP A 335 -14.63 -4.97 10.71
CA ASP A 335 -14.36 -6.00 9.72
C ASP A 335 -14.63 -5.46 8.31
N GLY A 336 -13.58 -5.34 7.49
CA GLY A 336 -13.70 -4.85 6.12
C GLY A 336 -14.57 -5.73 5.23
N ASN A 337 -14.53 -7.06 5.38
CA ASN A 337 -15.36 -7.94 4.56
C ASN A 337 -16.85 -7.74 4.85
N GLN A 338 -17.19 -7.57 6.14
CA GLN A 338 -18.55 -7.31 6.55
C GLN A 338 -19.02 -5.91 6.12
N GLU A 339 -18.14 -4.91 6.13
CA GLU A 339 -18.49 -3.59 5.58
C GLU A 339 -18.78 -3.66 4.07
N PHE A 340 -18.08 -4.49 3.30
CA PHE A 340 -18.38 -4.70 1.87
C PHE A 340 -19.79 -5.25 1.68
N ILE A 341 -20.17 -6.25 2.49
CA ILE A 341 -21.50 -6.84 2.48
C ILE A 341 -22.55 -5.80 2.89
N ALA A 342 -22.31 -5.04 3.95
CA ALA A 342 -23.23 -4.03 4.47
C ALA A 342 -23.51 -2.92 3.45
N PHE A 343 -22.47 -2.34 2.84
CA PHE A 343 -22.63 -1.33 1.79
C PHE A 343 -23.20 -1.92 0.50
N GLY A 344 -22.82 -3.16 0.14
CA GLY A 344 -23.37 -3.85 -1.03
C GLY A 344 -24.89 -4.04 -0.93
N ILE A 345 -25.37 -4.61 0.18
CA ILE A 345 -26.80 -4.78 0.45
C ILE A 345 -27.50 -3.41 0.52
N SER A 346 -26.88 -2.43 1.17
CA SER A 346 -27.42 -1.08 1.29
C SER A 346 -27.62 -0.41 -0.07
N ASN A 347 -26.64 -0.47 -0.96
CA ASN A 347 -26.73 0.12 -2.30
C ASN A 347 -27.67 -0.68 -3.21
N ILE A 348 -27.71 -2.02 -3.13
CA ILE A 348 -28.72 -2.83 -3.85
C ILE A 348 -30.13 -2.41 -3.44
N PHE A 349 -30.40 -2.37 -2.14
CA PHE A 349 -31.70 -1.98 -1.60
C PHE A 349 -32.09 -0.56 -2.06
N SER A 350 -31.14 0.38 -1.98
CA SER A 350 -31.37 1.78 -2.37
C SER A 350 -31.59 1.95 -3.87
N GLY A 351 -30.97 1.12 -4.72
CA GLY A 351 -31.17 1.11 -6.16
C GLY A 351 -32.63 0.86 -6.56
N PHE A 352 -33.36 -0.01 -5.84
CA PHE A 352 -34.79 -0.25 -6.09
C PHE A 352 -35.69 0.93 -5.71
N PHE A 353 -35.23 1.83 -4.83
CA PHE A 353 -35.98 3.02 -4.39
C PHE A 353 -35.49 4.31 -5.08
N SER A 354 -34.96 4.19 -6.30
CA SER A 354 -34.50 5.33 -7.12
C SER A 354 -33.44 6.21 -6.43
N CYS A 355 -32.63 5.65 -5.54
CA CYS A 355 -31.54 6.35 -4.89
C CYS A 355 -30.29 6.35 -5.77
N PHE A 356 -29.36 7.24 -5.46
CA PHE A 356 -27.98 7.18 -5.95
C PHE A 356 -27.03 6.64 -4.88
N VAL A 357 -25.81 6.27 -5.30
CA VAL A 357 -24.83 5.55 -4.48
C VAL A 357 -24.58 6.24 -3.14
N ALA A 358 -24.69 5.46 -2.07
CA ALA A 358 -24.43 5.88 -0.71
C ALA A 358 -23.15 5.26 -0.15
N THR A 359 -22.50 6.00 0.73
CA THR A 359 -21.30 5.61 1.50
C THR A 359 -21.33 6.32 2.86
N THR A 360 -20.22 6.34 3.58
CA THR A 360 -20.05 7.11 4.82
C THR A 360 -19.88 8.60 4.52
N ALA A 361 -20.63 9.45 5.22
CA ALA A 361 -20.43 10.89 5.19
C ALA A 361 -19.50 11.35 6.33
N LEU A 362 -18.36 11.95 5.97
CA LEU A 362 -17.37 12.43 6.92
C LEU A 362 -17.94 13.50 7.87
N SER A 363 -18.60 14.53 7.33
CA SER A 363 -19.16 15.64 8.12
C SER A 363 -20.24 15.15 9.10
N ARG A 364 -21.17 14.30 8.65
CA ARG A 364 -22.23 13.72 9.48
C ARG A 364 -21.70 12.81 10.58
N THR A 365 -20.74 11.95 10.24
CA THR A 365 -20.08 11.06 11.21
C THR A 365 -19.35 11.87 12.29
N ALA A 366 -18.69 12.97 11.92
CA ALA A 366 -18.04 13.87 12.87
C ALA A 366 -19.05 14.63 13.75
N VAL A 367 -20.20 15.06 13.20
CA VAL A 367 -21.30 15.64 13.99
C VAL A 367 -21.87 14.60 14.96
N GLN A 368 -22.10 13.37 14.49
CA GLN A 368 -22.59 12.27 15.32
C GLN A 368 -21.65 11.99 16.49
N GLU A 369 -20.35 11.95 16.24
CA GLU A 369 -19.35 11.73 17.29
C GLU A 369 -19.24 12.90 18.26
N SER A 370 -19.18 14.13 17.75
CA SER A 370 -19.02 15.34 18.60
C SER A 370 -20.24 15.62 19.48
N THR A 371 -21.43 15.19 19.07
CA THR A 371 -22.67 15.22 19.87
C THR A 371 -22.77 14.06 20.87
N GLY A 372 -21.77 13.17 20.91
CA GLY A 372 -21.68 12.06 21.85
C GLY A 372 -22.40 10.79 21.42
N GLY A 373 -22.78 10.63 20.15
CA GLY A 373 -23.40 9.40 19.64
C GLY A 373 -22.52 8.17 19.92
N LYS A 374 -23.12 7.09 20.41
CA LYS A 374 -22.43 5.86 20.83
C LYS A 374 -22.74 4.66 19.96
N THR A 375 -23.92 4.64 19.34
CA THR A 375 -24.38 3.48 18.55
C THR A 375 -25.11 3.89 17.27
N GLN A 376 -25.40 2.89 16.43
CA GLN A 376 -26.19 3.07 15.21
C GLN A 376 -27.67 3.40 15.45
N VAL A 377 -28.14 3.40 16.71
CA VAL A 377 -29.47 3.95 17.06
C VAL A 377 -29.56 5.43 16.65
N ALA A 378 -28.47 6.19 16.78
CA ALA A 378 -28.39 7.56 16.27
C ALA A 378 -28.66 7.63 14.75
N GLY A 379 -28.20 6.62 14.00
CA GLY A 379 -28.48 6.48 12.57
C GLY A 379 -29.97 6.31 12.28
N ILE A 380 -30.66 5.41 12.98
CA ILE A 380 -32.12 5.21 12.80
C ILE A 380 -32.91 6.48 13.16
N ILE A 381 -32.51 7.18 14.22
CA ILE A 381 -33.14 8.45 14.61
C ILE A 381 -32.91 9.51 13.52
N SER A 382 -31.69 9.58 12.98
CA SER A 382 -31.37 10.42 11.82
C SER A 382 -32.25 10.08 10.61
N ALA A 383 -32.45 8.79 10.30
CA ALA A 383 -33.35 8.36 9.24
C ALA A 383 -34.81 8.78 9.51
N GLY A 384 -35.26 8.75 10.77
CA GLY A 384 -36.57 9.26 11.18
C GLY A 384 -36.75 10.76 10.90
N ILE A 385 -35.74 11.58 11.17
CA ILE A 385 -35.75 13.02 10.84
C ILE A 385 -35.81 13.25 9.32
N VAL A 386 -35.02 12.50 8.54
CA VAL A 386 -35.07 12.57 7.07
C VAL A 386 -36.43 12.14 6.54
N MET A 387 -37.06 11.11 7.13
CA MET A 387 -38.41 10.68 6.78
C MET A 387 -39.45 11.79 7.03
N ILE A 388 -39.37 12.48 8.18
CA ILE A 388 -40.20 13.66 8.44
C ILE A 388 -39.97 14.73 7.38
N ALA A 389 -38.71 14.93 6.95
CA ALA A 389 -38.41 15.91 5.91
C ALA A 389 -39.00 15.55 4.55
N ILE A 390 -38.96 14.28 4.15
CA ILE A 390 -39.57 13.78 2.90
C ILE A 390 -41.09 14.02 2.88
N VAL A 391 -41.77 13.76 4.00
CA VAL A 391 -43.23 13.83 4.06
C VAL A 391 -43.75 15.25 4.30
N ALA A 392 -43.11 16.01 5.19
CA ALA A 392 -43.64 17.28 5.69
C ALA A 392 -42.89 18.53 5.18
N LEU A 393 -41.56 18.46 4.99
CA LEU A 393 -40.73 19.64 4.68
C LEU A 393 -40.62 19.95 3.18
N GLY A 394 -41.09 19.06 2.29
CA GLY A 394 -41.00 19.25 0.84
C GLY A 394 -41.52 20.60 0.35
N LYS A 395 -42.73 21.02 0.79
CA LYS A 395 -43.32 22.32 0.40
C LYS A 395 -42.52 23.52 0.90
N LEU A 396 -41.97 23.41 2.10
CA LEU A 396 -41.27 24.50 2.75
C LEU A 396 -39.93 24.78 2.07
N LEU A 397 -39.34 23.78 1.41
CA LEU A 397 -38.04 23.88 0.74
C LEU A 397 -38.13 24.17 -0.76
N GLU A 398 -39.33 24.26 -1.35
CA GLU A 398 -39.53 24.64 -2.77
C GLU A 398 -38.88 26.00 -3.14
N PRO A 399 -39.01 27.09 -2.34
CA PRO A 399 -38.42 28.39 -2.68
C PRO A 399 -36.92 28.49 -2.38
N LEU A 400 -36.28 27.42 -1.90
CA LEU A 400 -34.86 27.44 -1.57
C LEU A 400 -34.00 27.66 -2.83
N GLN A 401 -33.03 28.58 -2.75
CA GLN A 401 -32.05 28.81 -3.80
C GLN A 401 -31.01 27.69 -3.85
N LYS A 402 -30.69 27.22 -5.05
CA LYS A 402 -29.65 26.21 -5.29
C LYS A 402 -28.25 26.71 -4.90
N SER A 403 -28.00 28.02 -5.02
CA SER A 403 -26.72 28.63 -4.63
C SER A 403 -26.42 28.49 -3.13
N VAL A 404 -27.44 28.53 -2.27
CA VAL A 404 -27.31 28.33 -0.82
C VAL A 404 -26.93 26.88 -0.51
N LEU A 405 -27.56 25.91 -1.17
CA LEU A 405 -27.20 24.50 -1.05
C LEU A 405 -25.74 24.26 -1.48
N ALA A 406 -25.34 24.84 -2.62
CA ALA A 406 -23.98 24.75 -3.13
C ALA A 406 -22.94 25.36 -2.17
N ALA A 407 -23.26 26.53 -1.61
CA ALA A 407 -22.45 27.20 -0.59
C ALA A 407 -22.26 26.35 0.68
N VAL A 408 -23.31 25.66 1.15
CA VAL A 408 -23.23 24.72 2.27
C VAL A 408 -22.28 23.55 1.96
N VAL A 409 -22.30 23.05 0.73
CA VAL A 409 -21.34 22.01 0.30
C VAL A 409 -19.92 22.54 0.36
N ILE A 410 -19.65 23.72 -0.22
CA ILE A 410 -18.32 24.35 -0.22
C ILE A 410 -17.80 24.54 1.21
N ALA A 411 -18.64 25.04 2.13
CA ALA A 411 -18.26 25.19 3.53
C ALA A 411 -17.95 23.86 4.23
N ASN A 412 -18.52 22.75 3.77
CA ASN A 412 -18.25 21.39 4.26
C ASN A 412 -16.97 20.77 3.68
N LEU A 413 -16.41 21.33 2.60
CA LEU A 413 -15.15 20.84 2.02
C LEU A 413 -13.90 21.29 2.81
N LYS A 414 -14.02 22.24 3.76
CA LYS A 414 -12.90 22.76 4.57
C LYS A 414 -12.02 21.64 5.14
N GLY A 415 -12.63 20.61 5.73
CA GLY A 415 -11.90 19.50 6.34
C GLY A 415 -11.09 18.67 5.35
N MET A 416 -11.57 18.52 4.10
CA MET A 416 -10.86 17.81 3.05
C MET A 416 -9.71 18.65 2.48
N PHE A 417 -9.88 19.97 2.34
CA PHE A 417 -8.80 20.86 1.89
C PHE A 417 -7.67 21.00 2.92
N MET A 418 -7.97 20.93 4.22
CA MET A 418 -6.94 21.01 5.26
C MET A 418 -5.92 19.85 5.22
N GLN A 419 -6.22 18.75 4.51
CA GLN A 419 -5.29 17.65 4.29
C GLN A 419 -4.05 18.06 3.47
N VAL A 420 -4.11 19.16 2.71
CA VAL A 420 -2.93 19.73 2.02
C VAL A 420 -1.83 20.10 3.02
N CYS A 421 -2.20 20.49 4.24
CA CYS A 421 -1.26 20.82 5.30
C CYS A 421 -0.49 19.60 5.82
N ASP A 422 -0.90 18.37 5.48
CA ASP A 422 -0.16 17.16 5.84
C ASP A 422 1.07 16.94 4.94
N VAL A 423 1.13 17.54 3.74
CA VAL A 423 2.23 17.32 2.78
C VAL A 423 3.59 17.76 3.34
N PRO A 424 3.76 18.95 3.94
CA PRO A 424 5.05 19.33 4.54
C PRO A 424 5.45 18.43 5.71
N ARG A 425 4.47 17.92 6.47
CA ARG A 425 4.70 16.97 7.56
C ARG A 425 5.17 15.62 7.02
N LEU A 426 4.47 15.08 6.03
CA LEU A 426 4.84 13.84 5.34
C LEU A 426 6.22 13.98 4.70
N TRP A 427 6.55 15.12 4.09
CA TRP A 427 7.86 15.34 3.47
C TRP A 427 9.02 15.27 4.47
N ARG A 428 8.81 15.76 5.71
CA ARG A 428 9.80 15.66 6.80
C ARG A 428 9.92 14.24 7.37
N GLN A 429 8.85 13.46 7.35
CA GLN A 429 8.82 12.10 7.91
C GLN A 429 9.24 11.04 6.90
N ASN A 430 8.55 10.98 5.76
CA ASN A 430 8.82 10.04 4.68
C ASN A 430 8.54 10.66 3.30
N LYS A 431 9.62 10.99 2.57
CA LYS A 431 9.55 11.62 1.25
C LYS A 431 8.71 10.84 0.26
N THR A 432 8.80 9.50 0.27
CA THR A 432 8.07 8.67 -0.68
C THR A 432 6.56 8.71 -0.48
N ASP A 433 6.09 8.84 0.76
CA ASP A 433 4.65 8.90 1.05
C ASP A 433 4.08 10.27 0.68
N ALA A 434 4.88 11.34 0.85
CA ALA A 434 4.55 12.66 0.34
C ALA A 434 4.47 12.69 -1.21
N VAL A 435 5.37 11.98 -1.90
CA VAL A 435 5.32 11.85 -3.37
C VAL A 435 4.07 11.10 -3.82
N ILE A 436 3.67 10.02 -3.14
CA ILE A 436 2.41 9.29 -3.44
C ILE A 436 1.21 10.23 -3.30
N TRP A 437 1.17 11.02 -2.22
CA TRP A 437 0.09 11.99 -1.99
C TRP A 437 0.00 13.02 -3.12
N VAL A 438 1.13 13.66 -3.47
CA VAL A 438 1.19 14.72 -4.50
C VAL A 438 0.85 14.15 -5.87
N PHE A 439 1.43 13.01 -6.23
CA PHE A 439 1.16 12.34 -7.50
C PHE A 439 -0.32 11.99 -7.63
N THR A 440 -0.93 11.40 -6.59
CA THR A 440 -2.35 11.02 -6.62
C THR A 440 -3.25 12.25 -6.75
N CYS A 441 -2.93 13.35 -6.04
CA CYS A 441 -3.69 14.60 -6.11
C CYS A 441 -3.65 15.20 -7.53
N ILE A 442 -2.46 15.33 -8.11
CA ILE A 442 -2.27 15.89 -9.46
C ILE A 442 -2.92 14.99 -10.52
N ALA A 443 -2.69 13.67 -10.45
CA ALA A 443 -3.28 12.71 -11.38
C ALA A 443 -4.81 12.77 -11.34
N SER A 444 -5.40 12.87 -10.16
CA SER A 444 -6.86 12.97 -9.99
C SER A 444 -7.46 14.27 -10.50
N ILE A 445 -6.75 15.40 -10.39
CA ILE A 445 -7.21 16.67 -10.97
C ILE A 445 -7.14 16.64 -12.50
N ILE A 446 -6.08 16.08 -13.08
CA ILE A 446 -5.84 16.11 -14.53
C ILE A 446 -6.66 15.04 -15.26
N LEU A 447 -6.60 13.79 -14.81
CA LEU A 447 -7.18 12.64 -15.51
C LEU A 447 -8.66 12.41 -15.17
N GLY A 448 -9.14 12.97 -14.06
CA GLY A 448 -10.43 12.62 -13.45
C GLY A 448 -10.25 11.72 -12.23
N LEU A 449 -11.32 11.57 -11.43
CA LEU A 449 -11.26 10.86 -10.15
C LEU A 449 -11.05 9.35 -10.31
N ASP A 450 -11.70 8.75 -11.29
CA ASP A 450 -11.62 7.32 -11.57
C ASP A 450 -10.22 6.91 -12.06
N LEU A 451 -9.70 7.57 -13.09
CA LEU A 451 -8.37 7.30 -13.64
C LEU A 451 -7.26 7.77 -12.68
N GLY A 452 -7.47 8.87 -11.96
CA GLY A 452 -6.52 9.39 -10.99
C GLY A 452 -6.30 8.47 -9.79
N LEU A 453 -7.36 7.87 -9.26
CA LEU A 453 -7.23 6.88 -8.20
C LEU A 453 -6.47 5.64 -8.69
N LEU A 454 -6.80 5.13 -9.89
CA LEU A 454 -6.11 3.98 -10.46
C LEU A 454 -4.62 4.27 -10.65
N ALA A 455 -4.28 5.45 -11.20
CA ALA A 455 -2.90 5.88 -11.37
C ALA A 455 -2.17 5.98 -10.02
N GLY A 456 -2.80 6.59 -9.01
CA GLY A 456 -2.24 6.70 -7.65
C GLY A 456 -1.97 5.34 -7.01
N LEU A 457 -2.88 4.38 -7.19
CA LEU A 457 -2.75 3.02 -6.66
C LEU A 457 -1.63 2.24 -7.35
N ILE A 458 -1.52 2.31 -8.68
CA ILE A 458 -0.41 1.71 -9.43
C ILE A 458 0.93 2.33 -8.99
N PHE A 459 0.98 3.65 -8.84
CA PHE A 459 2.19 4.34 -8.40
C PHE A 459 2.59 4.00 -6.95
N GLY A 460 1.61 3.87 -6.05
CA GLY A 460 1.81 3.39 -4.69
C GLY A 460 2.39 1.98 -4.66
N PHE A 461 1.85 1.06 -5.46
CA PHE A 461 2.39 -0.29 -5.60
C PHE A 461 3.80 -0.32 -6.18
N LEU A 462 4.06 0.45 -7.23
CA LEU A 462 5.38 0.58 -7.83
C LEU A 462 6.41 1.05 -6.79
N THR A 463 6.03 2.00 -5.94
CA THR A 463 6.91 2.48 -4.87
C THR A 463 7.26 1.37 -3.88
N VAL A 464 6.30 0.50 -3.51
CA VAL A 464 6.57 -0.66 -2.64
C VAL A 464 7.52 -1.65 -3.31
N VAL A 465 7.29 -1.97 -4.59
CA VAL A 465 8.15 -2.88 -5.37
C VAL A 465 9.58 -2.33 -5.45
N LEU A 466 9.75 -1.05 -5.76
CA LEU A 466 11.07 -0.41 -5.85
C LEU A 466 11.80 -0.39 -4.50
N ARG A 467 11.10 -0.16 -3.38
CA ARG A 467 11.70 -0.21 -2.03
C ARG A 467 12.23 -1.61 -1.69
N VAL A 468 11.51 -2.66 -2.10
CA VAL A 468 11.93 -4.06 -1.88
C VAL A 468 13.09 -4.45 -2.81
N GLN A 469 13.09 -3.92 -4.04
CA GLN A 469 14.13 -4.18 -5.04
C GLN A 469 15.48 -3.53 -4.70
N PHE A 470 15.49 -2.34 -4.10
CA PHE A 470 16.69 -1.61 -3.73
C PHE A 470 16.85 -1.51 -2.20
N PRO A 471 17.21 -2.61 -1.52
CA PRO A 471 17.36 -2.60 -0.08
C PRO A 471 18.69 -2.00 0.37
N SER A 472 18.77 -1.60 1.63
CA SER A 472 20.04 -1.22 2.26
C SER A 472 20.85 -2.46 2.64
N TRP A 473 22.15 -2.43 2.36
CA TRP A 473 23.12 -3.43 2.81
C TRP A 473 24.18 -2.78 3.69
N ASN A 474 24.69 -3.52 4.66
CA ASN A 474 25.74 -3.05 5.57
C ASN A 474 26.82 -4.12 5.72
N SER A 475 28.09 -3.71 5.69
CA SER A 475 29.21 -4.50 6.21
C SER A 475 29.13 -4.47 7.74
N LEU A 476 29.25 -5.63 8.37
CA LEU A 476 29.25 -5.74 9.82
C LEU A 476 30.66 -5.97 10.34
N GLY A 477 30.96 -5.39 11.50
CA GLY A 477 32.12 -5.74 12.31
C GLY A 477 31.70 -5.98 13.77
N SER A 478 32.63 -6.52 14.55
CA SER A 478 32.43 -6.86 15.95
C SER A 478 32.74 -5.66 16.84
N ILE A 479 31.97 -5.49 17.90
CA ILE A 479 32.39 -4.65 19.03
C ILE A 479 33.35 -5.48 19.89
N PRO A 480 34.53 -4.95 20.28
CA PRO A 480 35.52 -5.70 21.03
C PRO A 480 34.95 -6.33 22.31
N SER A 481 35.32 -7.59 22.57
CA SER A 481 34.91 -8.36 23.76
C SER A 481 33.39 -8.58 23.92
N THR A 482 32.62 -8.49 22.84
CA THR A 482 31.17 -8.76 22.84
C THR A 482 30.76 -9.60 21.63
N ASP A 483 29.56 -10.16 21.68
CA ASP A 483 28.89 -10.90 20.60
C ASP A 483 28.11 -9.98 19.63
N ILE A 484 28.27 -8.66 19.76
CA ILE A 484 27.44 -7.68 19.06
C ILE A 484 28.10 -7.23 17.76
N TYR A 485 27.44 -7.57 16.63
CA TYR A 485 27.85 -7.14 15.30
C TYR A 485 27.01 -5.95 14.80
N LYS A 486 27.67 -4.87 14.38
CA LYS A 486 27.03 -3.63 13.92
C LYS A 486 27.71 -3.09 12.66
N SER A 487 27.06 -2.12 12.01
CA SER A 487 27.55 -1.55 10.75
C SER A 487 28.82 -0.74 10.94
N THR A 488 29.89 -1.09 10.23
CA THR A 488 31.19 -0.38 10.23
C THR A 488 31.05 1.10 9.86
N LYS A 489 30.02 1.48 9.09
CA LYS A 489 29.80 2.87 8.66
C LYS A 489 29.16 3.75 9.73
N ASN A 490 28.34 3.16 10.61
CA ASN A 490 27.50 3.91 11.53
C ASN A 490 28.14 4.10 12.91
N TYR A 491 29.08 3.22 13.28
CA TYR A 491 29.72 3.22 14.59
C TYR A 491 31.24 3.19 14.45
N LYS A 492 31.95 3.92 15.31
CA LYS A 492 33.41 4.10 15.24
C LYS A 492 34.21 2.99 15.94
N ASN A 493 33.67 2.39 17.00
CA ASN A 493 34.36 1.35 17.80
C ASN A 493 34.00 -0.05 17.30
N ILE A 494 34.25 -0.31 16.03
CA ILE A 494 33.96 -1.58 15.38
C ILE A 494 35.22 -2.09 14.69
N GLU A 495 35.57 -3.34 14.97
CA GLU A 495 36.70 -4.05 14.37
C GLU A 495 36.17 -5.12 13.40
N GLU A 496 36.71 -5.14 12.19
CA GLU A 496 36.41 -6.20 11.23
C GLU A 496 37.35 -7.38 11.49
N PRO A 497 36.83 -8.61 11.68
CA PRO A 497 37.66 -9.78 11.89
C PRO A 497 38.59 -10.01 10.69
N GLU A 498 39.86 -10.28 10.97
CA GLU A 498 40.88 -10.50 9.93
C GLU A 498 40.50 -11.66 9.02
N GLY A 499 40.64 -11.47 7.70
CA GLY A 499 40.32 -12.49 6.70
C GLY A 499 38.82 -12.82 6.53
N VAL A 500 37.91 -12.20 7.31
CA VAL A 500 36.47 -12.48 7.26
C VAL A 500 35.68 -11.22 6.90
N LYS A 501 34.76 -11.33 5.94
CA LYS A 501 33.78 -10.27 5.64
C LYS A 501 32.38 -10.72 6.01
N ILE A 502 31.68 -9.88 6.76
CA ILE A 502 30.30 -10.14 7.20
C ILE A 502 29.38 -9.15 6.51
N LEU A 503 28.42 -9.64 5.73
CA LEU A 503 27.46 -8.83 4.99
C LEU A 503 26.05 -9.10 5.48
N ARG A 504 25.34 -8.04 5.88
CA ARG A 504 23.91 -8.10 6.18
C ARG A 504 23.07 -7.58 5.01
N PHE A 505 22.19 -8.43 4.50
CA PHE A 505 21.24 -8.08 3.44
C PHE A 505 19.84 -7.88 4.03
N SER A 506 19.32 -6.64 3.99
CA SER A 506 18.08 -6.26 4.70
C SER A 506 16.82 -6.40 3.84
N SER A 507 16.66 -7.51 3.12
CA SER A 507 15.47 -7.76 2.28
C SER A 507 15.29 -9.25 1.95
N PRO A 508 14.07 -9.73 1.69
CA PRO A 508 13.85 -11.03 1.06
C PRO A 508 14.61 -11.16 -0.27
N ILE A 509 15.03 -12.36 -0.65
CA ILE A 509 15.87 -12.58 -1.84
C ILE A 509 15.03 -13.23 -2.94
N PHE A 510 14.85 -12.55 -4.07
CA PHE A 510 14.04 -13.04 -5.17
C PHE A 510 14.54 -12.51 -6.52
N TYR A 511 13.96 -12.98 -7.63
CA TYR A 511 14.39 -12.63 -8.99
C TYR A 511 14.61 -11.13 -9.23
N GLY A 512 13.86 -10.25 -8.56
CA GLY A 512 13.96 -8.81 -8.76
C GLY A 512 15.19 -8.14 -8.12
N ASN A 513 15.80 -8.74 -7.08
CA ASN A 513 16.87 -8.10 -6.31
C ASN A 513 18.17 -8.91 -6.22
N VAL A 514 18.22 -10.12 -6.79
CA VAL A 514 19.42 -10.96 -6.85
C VAL A 514 20.63 -10.23 -7.44
N ASP A 515 20.44 -9.47 -8.52
CA ASP A 515 21.53 -8.71 -9.13
C ASP A 515 22.04 -7.59 -8.20
N GLY A 516 21.12 -7.01 -7.42
CA GLY A 516 21.46 -6.10 -6.32
C GLY A 516 22.33 -6.80 -5.29
N LEU A 517 21.95 -7.99 -4.82
CA LEU A 517 22.74 -8.79 -3.88
C LEU A 517 24.15 -9.09 -4.43
N LYS A 518 24.27 -9.54 -5.68
CA LYS A 518 25.58 -9.80 -6.31
C LYS A 518 26.45 -8.55 -6.36
N LYS A 519 25.89 -7.39 -6.73
CA LYS A 519 26.61 -6.10 -6.70
C LYS A 519 27.01 -5.70 -5.28
N CYS A 520 26.15 -5.93 -4.28
CA CYS A 520 26.45 -5.66 -2.87
C CYS A 520 27.62 -6.50 -2.36
N ILE A 521 27.64 -7.80 -2.69
CA ILE A 521 28.73 -8.71 -2.33
C ILE A 521 30.03 -8.25 -2.98
N LYS A 522 30.02 -7.98 -4.30
CA LYS A 522 31.20 -7.46 -5.03
C LYS A 522 31.75 -6.17 -4.41
N SER A 523 30.86 -5.24 -4.04
CA SER A 523 31.26 -3.97 -3.40
C SER A 523 31.81 -4.14 -1.99
N THR A 524 31.38 -5.17 -1.24
CA THR A 524 31.82 -5.41 0.14
C THR A 524 33.15 -6.14 0.18
N VAL A 525 33.31 -7.10 -0.73
CA VAL A 525 34.51 -7.93 -0.86
C VAL A 525 35.63 -7.19 -1.63
N GLY A 526 35.28 -6.25 -2.52
CA GLY A 526 36.23 -5.40 -3.25
C GLY A 526 36.80 -6.03 -4.52
N PHE A 527 36.38 -7.25 -4.88
CA PHE A 527 36.75 -7.92 -6.12
C PHE A 527 35.58 -8.73 -6.70
N ASP A 528 35.71 -9.14 -7.95
CA ASP A 528 34.74 -10.01 -8.63
C ASP A 528 35.29 -11.44 -8.70
N ALA A 529 34.61 -12.39 -8.03
CA ALA A 529 35.05 -13.78 -7.92
C ALA A 529 35.25 -14.43 -9.30
N ILE A 530 34.36 -14.17 -10.26
CA ILE A 530 34.46 -14.70 -11.62
C ILE A 530 35.72 -14.15 -12.32
N ARG A 531 36.01 -12.86 -12.16
CA ARG A 531 37.18 -12.22 -12.78
C ARG A 531 38.48 -12.75 -12.18
N VAL A 532 38.51 -12.96 -10.87
CA VAL A 532 39.65 -13.57 -10.16
C VAL A 532 39.87 -15.00 -10.68
N TYR A 533 38.81 -15.82 -10.72
CA TYR A 533 38.87 -17.18 -11.22
C TYR A 533 39.40 -17.26 -12.66
N ASN A 534 38.87 -16.44 -13.57
CA ASN A 534 39.31 -16.42 -14.97
C ASN A 534 40.79 -16.01 -15.11
N LYS A 535 41.26 -15.05 -14.30
CA LYS A 535 42.68 -14.66 -14.27
C LYS A 535 43.57 -15.75 -13.70
N ARG A 536 43.16 -16.43 -12.63
CA ARG A 536 43.85 -17.61 -12.07
C ARG A 536 43.97 -18.71 -13.13
N LEU A 537 42.90 -19.01 -13.86
CA LEU A 537 42.90 -20.01 -14.93
C LEU A 537 43.84 -19.62 -16.10
N LYS A 538 43.85 -18.35 -16.51
CA LYS A 538 44.79 -17.83 -17.53
C LYS A 538 46.23 -17.95 -17.05
N ALA A 539 46.51 -17.67 -15.78
CA ALA A 539 47.83 -17.84 -15.17
C ALA A 539 48.24 -19.33 -15.12
N LEU A 540 47.36 -20.23 -14.66
CA LEU A 540 47.61 -21.67 -14.65
C LEU A 540 47.95 -22.20 -16.04
N ARG A 541 47.18 -21.82 -17.07
CA ARG A 541 47.46 -22.23 -18.45
C ARG A 541 48.83 -21.74 -18.93
N LYS A 542 49.25 -20.51 -18.55
CA LYS A 542 50.59 -20.00 -18.88
C LYS A 542 51.68 -20.77 -18.12
N ILE A 543 51.49 -21.05 -16.83
CA ILE A 543 52.43 -21.84 -16.02
C ILE A 543 52.59 -23.24 -16.62
N GLN A 544 51.49 -23.92 -16.94
CA GLN A 544 51.51 -25.23 -17.60
C GLN A 544 52.21 -25.19 -18.97
N LYS A 545 52.00 -24.12 -19.77
CA LYS A 545 52.73 -23.93 -21.03
C LYS A 545 54.24 -23.76 -20.80
N LEU A 546 54.65 -23.02 -19.77
CA LEU A 546 56.07 -22.81 -19.42
C LEU A 546 56.73 -24.08 -18.87
N ILE A 547 56.00 -24.88 -18.08
CA ILE A 547 56.43 -26.23 -17.64
C ILE A 547 56.61 -27.16 -18.85
N LYS A 548 55.65 -27.18 -19.79
CA LYS A 548 55.76 -27.96 -21.03
C LYS A 548 56.94 -27.50 -21.91
N LYS A 549 57.32 -26.23 -21.86
CA LYS A 549 58.50 -25.67 -22.53
C LYS A 549 59.82 -25.90 -21.77
N GLY A 550 59.78 -26.53 -20.58
CA GLY A 550 60.96 -26.83 -19.76
C GLY A 550 61.56 -25.63 -19.02
N GLN A 551 60.88 -24.48 -19.00
CA GLN A 551 61.37 -23.25 -18.38
C GLN A 551 61.03 -23.14 -16.89
N LEU A 552 60.15 -23.99 -16.38
CA LEU A 552 59.77 -24.08 -14.96
C LEU A 552 59.72 -25.56 -14.54
N ARG A 553 60.23 -25.89 -13.35
CA ARG A 553 60.09 -27.21 -12.74
C ARG A 553 59.08 -27.16 -11.60
N ALA A 554 58.05 -28.00 -11.69
CA ALA A 554 57.07 -28.18 -10.62
C ALA A 554 57.53 -29.34 -9.72
N THR A 555 57.73 -29.04 -8.45
CA THR A 555 58.04 -30.02 -7.39
C THR A 555 56.83 -30.18 -6.47
N LYS A 556 56.81 -31.25 -5.68
CA LYS A 556 55.69 -31.58 -4.77
C LYS A 556 55.38 -30.47 -3.74
N ASN A 557 56.33 -29.57 -3.49
CA ASN A 557 56.25 -28.47 -2.51
C ASN A 557 56.18 -27.07 -3.17
N GLY A 558 55.92 -26.97 -4.48
CA GLY A 558 55.79 -25.68 -5.19
C GLY A 558 56.58 -25.57 -6.50
N ILE A 559 56.46 -24.42 -7.16
CA ILE A 559 57.10 -24.09 -8.44
C ILE A 559 58.48 -23.48 -8.19
N ILE A 560 59.55 -24.11 -8.69
CA ILE A 560 60.93 -23.59 -8.59
C ILE A 560 61.35 -23.09 -9.97
N SER A 561 61.77 -21.83 -10.04
CA SER A 561 62.43 -21.25 -11.22
C SER A 561 63.93 -21.50 -11.16
N ASP A 562 64.49 -22.17 -12.17
CA ASP A 562 65.94 -22.20 -12.34
C ASP A 562 66.44 -20.80 -12.72
N ALA A 563 67.54 -20.39 -12.10
CA ALA A 563 68.11 -19.06 -12.24
C ALA A 563 68.54 -18.76 -13.70
N GLY A 564 68.12 -17.59 -14.20
CA GLY A 564 68.83 -16.87 -15.27
C GLY A 564 68.16 -16.87 -16.64
N THR A 565 67.23 -15.96 -16.88
CA THR A 565 67.28 -15.05 -18.05
C THR A 565 66.27 -13.91 -17.92
N SER A 566 66.71 -12.70 -18.30
CA SER A 566 65.93 -11.46 -18.29
C SER A 566 64.77 -11.49 -19.29
N ASN A 567 63.56 -11.20 -18.83
CA ASN A 567 62.35 -11.13 -19.66
C ASN A 567 62.03 -9.68 -20.06
N ASN A 568 62.60 -9.22 -21.18
CA ASN A 568 62.14 -8.07 -21.94
C ASN A 568 61.18 -8.52 -23.05
N ALA A 569 59.88 -8.47 -22.76
CA ALA A 569 58.84 -8.36 -23.78
C ALA A 569 57.57 -7.82 -23.08
N PHE A 570 57.13 -6.66 -23.52
CA PHE A 570 55.86 -6.02 -23.15
C PHE A 570 54.89 -6.32 -24.28
N GLU A 571 53.80 -7.03 -24.01
CA GLU A 571 52.64 -7.09 -24.90
C GLU A 571 51.45 -6.46 -24.17
N PRO A 572 50.68 -5.55 -24.81
CA PRO A 572 49.51 -4.95 -24.19
C PRO A 572 48.38 -5.98 -24.02
N ASP A 573 47.53 -5.73 -23.03
CA ASP A 573 46.30 -6.49 -22.80
C ASP A 573 45.32 -6.27 -23.98
N GLU A 574 45.34 -7.15 -24.97
CA GLU A 574 44.20 -7.33 -25.88
C GLU A 574 43.32 -8.50 -25.39
N ASP A 575 42.04 -8.18 -25.20
CA ASP A 575 40.98 -9.13 -24.89
C ASP A 575 40.71 -10.00 -26.13
N ILE A 576 41.05 -11.29 -26.07
CA ILE A 576 40.69 -12.28 -27.10
C ILE A 576 39.47 -13.07 -26.60
N GLU A 577 38.47 -13.16 -27.47
CA GLU A 577 37.20 -13.89 -27.31
C GLU A 577 37.37 -15.41 -27.06
N ASP A 578 36.27 -16.01 -26.60
CA ASP A 578 36.07 -17.28 -25.89
C ASP A 578 36.93 -18.51 -26.26
N PRO A 579 37.21 -19.41 -25.29
CA PRO A 579 37.91 -20.67 -25.58
C PRO A 579 36.94 -21.80 -26.01
N GLU A 580 37.16 -22.36 -27.19
CA GLU A 580 36.64 -23.68 -27.59
C GLU A 580 37.26 -24.80 -26.74
N GLU A 581 36.43 -25.74 -26.30
CA GLU A 581 36.83 -26.96 -25.57
C GLU A 581 37.54 -27.95 -26.50
N LEU A 582 38.81 -28.25 -26.22
CA LEU A 582 39.52 -29.40 -26.78
C LEU A 582 40.01 -30.27 -25.61
N GLY A 583 39.36 -31.43 -25.45
CA GLY A 583 39.69 -32.42 -24.43
C GLY A 583 40.96 -33.19 -24.74
N ILE A 584 41.87 -33.27 -23.78
CA ILE A 584 42.92 -34.29 -23.72
C ILE A 584 43.12 -34.69 -22.24
N PRO A 585 43.08 -35.98 -21.88
CA PRO A 585 43.37 -36.44 -20.53
C PRO A 585 44.88 -36.60 -20.34
N THR A 586 45.48 -35.79 -19.47
CA THR A 586 46.80 -36.07 -18.91
C THR A 586 46.66 -36.09 -17.40
N LYS A 587 47.08 -37.18 -16.74
CA LYS A 587 47.18 -37.29 -15.28
C LYS A 587 47.72 -35.97 -14.70
N GLU A 588 46.83 -35.17 -14.14
CA GLU A 588 47.18 -33.86 -13.58
C GLU A 588 47.83 -34.09 -12.23
N ILE A 589 49.10 -33.72 -12.11
CA ILE A 589 49.64 -33.34 -10.82
C ILE A 589 48.84 -32.08 -10.44
N GLU A 590 48.04 -32.12 -9.37
CA GLU A 590 47.40 -30.93 -8.82
C GLU A 590 48.51 -29.97 -8.39
N ILE A 591 48.77 -28.94 -9.20
CA ILE A 591 49.77 -27.92 -8.90
C ILE A 591 49.14 -26.98 -7.88
N GLN A 592 49.54 -27.10 -6.62
CA GLN A 592 49.15 -26.15 -5.58
C GLN A 592 49.94 -24.85 -5.79
N VAL A 593 49.24 -23.80 -6.22
CA VAL A 593 49.82 -22.47 -6.46
C VAL A 593 49.36 -21.56 -5.35
N ASP A 594 50.32 -20.99 -4.60
CA ASP A 594 50.01 -19.88 -3.72
C ASP A 594 49.73 -18.63 -4.56
N TRP A 595 48.48 -18.16 -4.50
CA TRP A 595 48.00 -17.02 -5.28
C TRP A 595 48.37 -15.66 -4.67
N ASN A 596 48.88 -15.64 -3.43
CA ASN A 596 49.24 -14.42 -2.71
C ASN A 596 50.73 -14.05 -2.85
N SER A 597 51.57 -14.98 -3.29
CA SER A 597 53.00 -14.78 -3.60
C SER A 597 53.26 -14.27 -5.03
N GLU A 598 54.50 -13.82 -5.29
CA GLU A 598 54.90 -13.38 -6.62
C GLU A 598 54.95 -14.56 -7.59
N LEU A 599 54.06 -14.56 -8.57
CA LEU A 599 53.99 -15.62 -9.57
C LEU A 599 55.17 -15.52 -10.55
N PRO A 600 55.74 -16.66 -11.00
CA PRO A 600 56.83 -16.71 -11.98
C PRO A 600 56.42 -16.27 -13.40
N VAL A 601 55.20 -15.76 -13.56
CA VAL A 601 54.61 -15.31 -14.83
C VAL A 601 54.13 -13.88 -14.65
N LYS A 602 54.40 -13.00 -15.63
CA LYS A 602 53.84 -11.63 -15.69
C LYS A 602 52.33 -11.64 -15.96
N VAL A 603 51.53 -12.20 -15.07
CA VAL A 603 50.07 -12.10 -15.05
C VAL A 603 49.67 -11.54 -13.69
N ASN A 604 49.14 -10.32 -13.69
CA ASN A 604 48.67 -9.69 -12.46
C ASN A 604 47.33 -10.32 -12.04
N VAL A 605 47.40 -11.33 -11.18
CA VAL A 605 46.26 -11.97 -10.53
C VAL A 605 45.84 -11.12 -9.33
N PRO A 606 44.55 -10.76 -9.18
CA PRO A 606 44.10 -9.99 -8.03
C PRO A 606 44.29 -10.84 -6.76
N LYS A 607 44.95 -10.28 -5.74
CA LYS A 607 45.06 -10.90 -4.43
C LYS A 607 43.68 -10.96 -3.78
N VAL A 608 43.39 -12.08 -3.11
CA VAL A 608 42.14 -12.30 -2.39
C VAL A 608 42.45 -12.21 -0.89
N PRO A 609 42.14 -11.09 -0.22
CA PRO A 609 42.54 -10.86 1.16
C PRO A 609 41.61 -11.53 2.19
N ILE A 610 40.65 -12.36 1.75
CA ILE A 610 39.65 -12.98 2.61
C ILE A 610 39.67 -14.50 2.44
N HIS A 611 39.48 -15.23 3.53
CA HIS A 611 39.28 -16.68 3.49
C HIS A 611 37.79 -17.05 3.62
N SER A 612 36.96 -16.16 4.19
CA SER A 612 35.54 -16.47 4.43
C SER A 612 34.61 -15.26 4.31
N LEU A 613 33.42 -15.52 3.79
CA LEU A 613 32.31 -14.59 3.64
C LEU A 613 31.12 -15.10 4.45
N VAL A 614 30.67 -14.32 5.43
CA VAL A 614 29.48 -14.62 6.22
C VAL A 614 28.32 -13.74 5.76
N LEU A 615 27.22 -14.35 5.35
CA LEU A 615 25.99 -13.69 4.96
C LEU A 615 25.01 -13.73 6.15
N ASP A 616 24.76 -12.58 6.77
CA ASP A 616 23.69 -12.41 7.76
C ASP A 616 22.34 -12.29 7.04
N CYS A 617 21.56 -13.35 7.11
CA CYS A 617 20.26 -13.51 6.48
C CYS A 617 19.09 -13.29 7.45
N GLY A 618 19.32 -12.68 8.61
CA GLY A 618 18.28 -12.42 9.63
C GLY A 618 17.08 -11.58 9.15
N ALA A 619 17.24 -10.82 8.07
CA ALA A 619 16.18 -10.00 7.47
C ALA A 619 15.54 -10.65 6.22
N VAL A 620 15.98 -11.83 5.81
CA VAL A 620 15.44 -12.53 4.63
C VAL A 620 14.11 -13.18 5.02
N SER A 621 13.00 -12.54 4.68
CA SER A 621 11.66 -13.04 5.03
C SER A 621 11.15 -14.13 4.09
N PHE A 622 11.58 -14.17 2.83
CA PHE A 622 11.27 -15.24 1.89
C PHE A 622 12.35 -15.35 0.80
N LEU A 623 12.36 -16.51 0.14
CA LEU A 623 13.15 -16.81 -1.06
C LEU A 623 12.27 -17.35 -2.18
N ASP A 624 12.61 -17.07 -3.43
CA ASP A 624 12.02 -17.72 -4.60
C ASP A 624 13.02 -18.68 -5.27
N VAL A 625 12.60 -19.40 -6.30
CA VAL A 625 13.44 -20.41 -6.97
C VAL A 625 14.69 -19.77 -7.60
N VAL A 626 14.57 -18.56 -8.16
CA VAL A 626 15.68 -17.84 -8.81
C VAL A 626 16.70 -17.38 -7.76
N GLY A 627 16.24 -16.90 -6.62
CA GLY A 627 17.03 -16.50 -5.46
C GLY A 627 17.82 -17.68 -4.91
N VAL A 628 17.17 -18.83 -4.73
CA VAL A 628 17.86 -20.06 -4.29
C VAL A 628 18.96 -20.48 -5.27
N ARG A 629 18.65 -20.56 -6.58
CA ARG A 629 19.65 -20.89 -7.61
C ARG A 629 20.80 -19.89 -7.63
N SER A 630 20.50 -18.61 -7.43
CA SER A 630 21.50 -17.56 -7.43
C SER A 630 22.40 -17.61 -6.21
N LEU A 631 21.88 -17.97 -5.04
CA LEU A 631 22.69 -18.26 -3.86
C LEU A 631 23.62 -19.45 -4.10
N GLN A 632 23.14 -20.53 -4.74
CA GLN A 632 24.01 -21.67 -5.10
C GLN A 632 25.14 -21.24 -6.04
N VAL A 633 24.83 -20.41 -7.04
CA VAL A 633 25.84 -19.87 -7.95
C VAL A 633 26.87 -19.03 -7.21
N ILE A 634 26.43 -18.15 -6.30
CA ILE A 634 27.33 -17.34 -5.47
C ILE A 634 28.26 -18.24 -4.64
N VAL A 635 27.72 -19.24 -3.92
CA VAL A 635 28.53 -20.18 -3.13
C VAL A 635 29.57 -20.87 -4.00
N LYS A 636 29.18 -21.38 -5.18
CA LYS A 636 30.10 -22.04 -6.12
C LYS A 636 31.17 -21.10 -6.68
N GLU A 637 30.81 -19.85 -6.98
CA GLU A 637 31.76 -18.85 -7.50
C GLU A 637 32.84 -18.49 -6.48
N PHE A 638 32.47 -18.36 -5.20
CA PHE A 638 33.42 -18.07 -4.12
C PHE A 638 34.25 -19.30 -3.73
N GLN A 639 33.67 -20.50 -3.72
CA GLN A 639 34.43 -21.74 -3.48
C GLN A 639 35.53 -21.97 -4.54
N ARG A 640 35.30 -21.57 -5.79
CA ARG A 640 36.30 -21.68 -6.88
C ARG A 640 37.56 -20.82 -6.69
N ILE A 641 37.52 -19.84 -5.80
CA ILE A 641 38.66 -18.97 -5.47
C ILE A 641 39.16 -19.19 -4.03
N ASP A 642 38.79 -20.33 -3.44
CA ASP A 642 39.16 -20.74 -2.07
C ASP A 642 38.59 -19.82 -0.98
N VAL A 643 37.40 -19.25 -1.22
CA VAL A 643 36.66 -18.46 -0.23
C VAL A 643 35.40 -19.21 0.19
N ASN A 644 35.30 -19.56 1.48
CA ASN A 644 34.13 -20.25 2.02
C ASN A 644 32.98 -19.27 2.31
N VAL A 645 31.76 -19.64 1.93
CA VAL A 645 30.55 -18.83 2.15
C VAL A 645 29.69 -19.48 3.21
N TYR A 646 29.36 -18.72 4.26
CA TYR A 646 28.56 -19.16 5.40
C TYR A 646 27.30 -18.33 5.51
N PHE A 647 26.22 -18.94 6.00
CA PHE A 647 24.94 -18.28 6.22
C PHE A 647 24.61 -18.26 7.71
N ALA A 648 24.20 -17.11 8.21
CA ALA A 648 23.82 -16.93 9.61
C ALA A 648 22.39 -16.36 9.73
N SER A 649 21.76 -16.62 10.88
CA SER A 649 20.47 -16.01 11.28
C SER A 649 19.27 -16.35 10.37
N LEU A 650 19.25 -17.51 9.72
CA LEU A 650 18.11 -17.90 8.86
C LEU A 650 16.89 -18.32 9.68
N GLN A 651 15.69 -17.99 9.18
CA GLN A 651 14.42 -18.42 9.75
C GLN A 651 14.04 -19.83 9.26
N ASP A 652 13.37 -20.61 10.10
CA ASP A 652 13.05 -22.03 9.83
C ASP A 652 12.31 -22.25 8.50
N HIS A 653 11.30 -21.42 8.20
CA HIS A 653 10.54 -21.54 6.96
C HIS A 653 11.37 -21.24 5.70
N VAL A 654 12.46 -20.49 5.85
CA VAL A 654 13.40 -20.21 4.76
C VAL A 654 14.29 -21.43 4.51
N ILE A 655 14.76 -22.08 5.58
CA ILE A 655 15.54 -23.32 5.50
C ILE A 655 14.72 -24.42 4.84
N GLU A 656 13.46 -24.62 5.26
CA GLU A 656 12.56 -25.57 4.59
C GLU A 656 12.42 -25.28 3.08
N LYS A 657 12.40 -24.00 2.69
CA LYS A 657 12.28 -23.60 1.29
C LYS A 657 13.57 -23.84 0.52
N LEU A 658 14.74 -23.67 1.14
CA LEU A 658 16.03 -24.05 0.57
C LEU A 658 16.09 -25.56 0.32
N GLU A 659 15.63 -26.37 1.27
CA GLU A 659 15.54 -27.83 1.12
C GLU A 659 14.61 -28.24 -0.02
N LYS A 660 13.38 -27.71 -0.04
CA LYS A 660 12.38 -27.99 -1.08
C LYS A 660 12.84 -27.57 -2.49
N CYS A 661 13.66 -26.52 -2.58
CA CYS A 661 14.22 -26.04 -3.84
C CYS A 661 15.54 -26.72 -4.25
N GLY A 662 16.01 -27.72 -3.50
CA GLY A 662 17.25 -28.44 -3.82
C GLY A 662 18.51 -27.60 -3.66
N PHE A 663 18.54 -26.70 -2.66
CA PHE A 663 19.73 -25.89 -2.35
C PHE A 663 20.93 -26.78 -1.98
N PHE A 664 20.68 -27.81 -1.18
CA PHE A 664 21.68 -28.77 -0.72
C PHE A 664 21.95 -29.82 -1.79
N ASN A 665 23.23 -30.03 -2.10
CA ASN A 665 23.75 -30.99 -3.07
C ASN A 665 25.15 -31.44 -2.61
N ASP A 666 25.79 -32.37 -3.31
CA ASP A 666 27.07 -32.98 -2.86
C ASP A 666 28.17 -31.95 -2.55
N ASN A 667 28.12 -30.78 -3.21
CA ASN A 667 29.08 -29.68 -3.00
C ASN A 667 28.67 -28.68 -1.91
N ILE A 668 27.38 -28.61 -1.53
CA ILE A 668 26.84 -27.64 -0.57
C ILE A 668 26.17 -28.41 0.57
N ARG A 669 26.94 -28.59 1.66
CA ARG A 669 26.52 -29.30 2.87
C ARG A 669 25.81 -28.35 3.84
N LYS A 670 25.18 -28.93 4.87
CA LYS A 670 24.42 -28.19 5.90
C LYS A 670 25.31 -27.52 6.97
N ASP A 671 26.59 -27.85 6.98
CA ASP A 671 27.64 -27.30 7.86
C ASP A 671 27.91 -25.80 7.65
N ILE A 672 27.50 -25.23 6.51
CA ILE A 672 27.68 -23.81 6.23
C ILE A 672 26.65 -22.88 6.91
N PHE A 673 25.68 -23.44 7.64
CA PHE A 673 24.57 -22.71 8.26
C PHE A 673 24.75 -22.62 9.77
N PHE A 674 24.66 -21.39 10.30
CA PHE A 674 24.80 -21.09 11.73
C PHE A 674 23.57 -20.37 12.28
N LEU A 675 23.28 -20.59 13.57
CA LEU A 675 22.20 -19.89 14.27
C LEU A 675 22.48 -18.40 14.36
N THR A 676 23.68 -18.02 14.80
CA THR A 676 24.10 -16.63 14.95
C THR A 676 25.35 -16.32 14.13
N VAL A 677 25.56 -15.02 13.87
CA VAL A 677 26.81 -14.54 13.26
C VAL A 677 28.01 -14.84 14.16
N HIS A 678 27.83 -14.80 15.48
CA HIS A 678 28.90 -15.07 16.43
C HIS A 678 29.36 -16.54 16.35
N ASP A 679 28.44 -17.49 16.27
CA ASP A 679 28.77 -18.92 16.13
C ASP A 679 29.57 -19.19 14.86
N ALA A 680 29.19 -18.54 13.75
CA ALA A 680 29.92 -18.63 12.49
C ALA A 680 31.36 -18.10 12.64
N VAL A 681 31.54 -16.96 13.32
CA VAL A 681 32.87 -16.36 13.54
C VAL A 681 33.72 -17.22 14.49
N LEU A 682 33.15 -17.77 15.56
CA LEU A 682 33.86 -18.68 16.46
C LEU A 682 34.33 -19.95 15.74
N HIS A 683 33.47 -20.53 14.90
CA HIS A 683 33.84 -21.68 14.06
C HIS A 683 35.00 -21.34 13.13
N LEU A 684 34.97 -20.17 12.49
CA LEU A 684 36.06 -19.69 11.64
C LEU A 684 37.36 -19.47 12.40
N GLN A 685 37.31 -18.85 13.58
CA GLN A 685 38.48 -18.66 14.43
C GLN A 685 39.08 -19.99 14.89
N SER A 686 38.24 -20.99 15.18
CA SER A 686 38.70 -22.34 15.51
C SER A 686 39.41 -22.99 14.33
N GLN A 687 38.88 -22.86 13.09
CA GLN A 687 39.50 -23.43 11.90
C GLN A 687 40.89 -22.83 11.62
N VAL A 688 41.02 -21.50 11.75
CA VAL A 688 42.32 -20.82 11.56
C VAL A 688 43.33 -21.29 12.59
N LYS A 689 42.94 -21.37 13.87
CA LYS A 689 43.82 -21.90 14.93
C LYS A 689 44.25 -23.35 14.66
N SER A 690 43.34 -24.20 14.18
CA SER A 690 43.67 -25.58 13.82
C SER A 690 44.63 -25.66 12.63
N GLN A 691 44.47 -24.80 11.63
CA GLN A 691 45.39 -24.73 10.49
C GLN A 691 46.79 -24.26 10.89
N GLU A 692 46.92 -23.22 11.72
CA GLU A 692 48.22 -22.75 12.22
C GLU A 692 48.97 -23.85 13.00
N VAL A 693 48.26 -24.63 13.83
CA VAL A 693 48.86 -25.77 14.56
C VAL A 693 49.31 -26.86 13.59
N GLN A 694 48.52 -27.15 12.56
CA GLN A 694 48.81 -28.22 11.60
C GLN A 694 49.96 -27.84 10.66
N ASP A 695 50.03 -26.58 10.23
CA ASP A 695 51.13 -26.03 9.45
C ASP A 695 52.42 -25.99 10.28
N SER A 696 52.36 -25.62 11.56
CA SER A 696 53.52 -25.68 12.48
C SER A 696 54.05 -27.10 12.67
N ILE A 697 53.17 -28.10 12.80
CA ILE A 697 53.55 -29.52 12.84
C ILE A 697 54.19 -29.94 11.51
N LEU A 698 53.61 -29.51 10.37
CA LEU A 698 54.15 -29.82 9.05
C LEU A 698 55.52 -29.18 8.83
N GLU A 699 55.72 -27.94 9.26
CA GLU A 699 57.01 -27.23 9.25
C GLU A 699 58.06 -27.98 10.07
N THR A 700 57.67 -28.45 11.26
CA THR A 700 58.53 -29.24 12.14
C THR A 700 58.93 -30.56 11.48
N ILE A 701 57.98 -31.25 10.83
CA ILE A 701 58.25 -32.49 10.09
C ILE A 701 59.16 -32.23 8.88
N THR A 702 58.99 -31.12 8.17
CA THR A 702 59.86 -30.75 7.03
C THR A 702 61.28 -30.39 7.48
N LEU A 703 61.44 -29.70 8.60
CA LEU A 703 62.75 -29.41 9.19
C LEU A 703 63.47 -30.69 9.63
N ILE A 704 62.72 -31.67 10.17
CA ILE A 704 63.27 -33.00 10.51
C ILE A 704 63.67 -33.78 9.24
N GLN A 705 62.96 -33.63 8.13
CA GLN A 705 63.30 -34.29 6.85
C GLN A 705 64.49 -33.65 6.11
N ASP A 706 64.72 -32.34 6.28
CA ASP A 706 65.83 -31.61 5.67
C ASP A 706 67.15 -31.74 6.47
N CYS A 707 67.09 -32.08 7.77
CA CYS A 707 68.25 -32.48 8.55
C CYS A 707 68.71 -33.91 8.21
N LYS A 708 69.45 -34.05 7.10
CA LYS A 708 70.24 -35.26 6.80
C LYS A 708 71.63 -35.19 7.43
N ASP A 709 71.77 -35.70 8.65
CA ASP A 709 73.00 -36.30 9.17
C ASP A 709 72.63 -37.47 10.11
N PRO A 710 73.39 -38.57 10.15
CA PRO A 710 73.04 -39.72 10.98
C PRO A 710 73.35 -39.42 12.44
N LEU A 711 72.31 -39.28 13.27
CA LEU A 711 72.44 -39.26 14.73
C LEU A 711 72.67 -40.69 15.25
N GLU A 712 73.81 -40.87 15.92
CA GLU A 712 74.12 -42.05 16.72
C GLU A 712 73.07 -42.28 17.81
N LEU A 713 72.80 -43.55 18.10
CA LEU A 713 71.90 -44.00 19.16
C LEU A 713 72.22 -43.36 20.51
N MET A 714 71.24 -42.64 21.05
CA MET A 714 70.94 -42.62 22.48
C MET A 714 69.41 -42.64 22.66
N GLU A 715 68.81 -43.81 22.47
CA GLU A 715 67.55 -44.16 23.12
C GLU A 715 67.89 -44.55 24.56
N ALA A 716 67.26 -43.89 25.56
CA ALA A 716 66.78 -44.56 26.79
C ALA A 716 66.09 -43.67 27.84
N GLU A 717 66.15 -42.33 27.82
CA GLU A 717 65.73 -41.55 29.03
C GLU A 717 64.60 -40.52 28.87
N LEU A 718 63.94 -40.39 27.71
CA LEU A 718 62.89 -39.37 27.53
C LEU A 718 61.47 -39.91 27.25
N ILE A 719 61.29 -41.23 27.15
CA ILE A 719 59.97 -41.83 26.85
C ILE A 719 59.26 -42.32 28.12
N GLU A 720 59.96 -42.50 29.24
CA GLU A 720 59.32 -42.92 30.50
C GLU A 720 58.61 -41.77 31.25
N GLU A 721 59.07 -40.51 31.14
CA GLU A 721 58.42 -39.39 31.86
C GLU A 721 57.09 -38.92 31.23
N GLU A 722 56.88 -39.07 29.91
CA GLU A 722 55.61 -38.65 29.28
C GLU A 722 54.49 -39.69 29.42
N LEU A 723 54.83 -40.98 29.57
CA LEU A 723 53.83 -42.03 29.76
C LEU A 723 53.26 -42.06 31.19
N ASP A 724 54.07 -41.76 32.21
CA ASP A 724 53.61 -41.72 33.60
C ASP A 724 52.66 -40.54 33.87
N VAL A 725 52.85 -39.41 33.17
CA VAL A 725 51.97 -38.22 33.30
C VAL A 725 50.59 -38.46 32.68
N GLN A 726 50.50 -39.23 31.58
CA GLN A 726 49.21 -39.58 30.98
C GLN A 726 48.44 -40.63 31.79
N ASP A 727 49.12 -41.60 32.39
CA ASP A 727 48.47 -42.63 33.22
C ASP A 727 48.02 -42.07 34.59
N GLU A 728 48.75 -41.12 35.18
CA GLU A 728 48.31 -40.44 36.40
C GLU A 728 47.14 -39.46 36.15
N ALA A 729 47.08 -38.82 34.97
CA ALA A 729 45.94 -37.99 34.56
C ALA A 729 44.67 -38.82 34.33
N MET A 730 44.78 -40.02 33.75
CA MET A 730 43.63 -40.92 33.57
C MET A 730 43.11 -41.47 34.91
N ARG A 731 43.97 -41.74 35.89
CA ARG A 731 43.52 -42.20 37.22
C ARG A 731 42.77 -41.12 38.02
N ARG A 732 43.08 -39.83 37.82
CA ARG A 732 42.36 -38.71 38.46
C ARG A 732 41.01 -38.36 37.81
N LEU A 733 40.75 -38.84 36.60
CA LEU A 733 39.46 -38.69 35.92
C LEU A 733 38.47 -39.84 36.22
N ALA A 734 38.97 -40.93 36.84
CA ALA A 734 38.18 -42.10 37.19
C ALA A 734 37.95 -42.30 38.71
N SER A 735 38.41 -41.38 39.57
CA SER A 735 37.99 -41.22 40.97
C SER A 735 37.24 -39.90 41.15
#